data_AF-A0A1Z9ACB4-F1
#
_entry.id   AF-A0A1Z9ACB4-F1
#
_cell.length_a   1.000
_cell.length_b   1.000
_cell.length_c   1.000
_cell.angle_alpha   90.00
_cell.angle_beta   90.00
_cell.angle_gamma   90.00
#
_symmetry.space_group_name_H-M   'P 1'
#
loop_
_entity.id
_entity.type
_entity.pdbx_description
1 polymer ?
#
loop_
_entity_poly.entity_id
_entity_poly.type
_entity_poly.pdbx_seq_one_letter_code
_entity_poly.pdbx_strand_id
1 'polypeptide(L)'
;MKTPPSLPLLASLALATQLTTAEVTFHEITGDADSGISSDKTYTHAIDFGASGTATVNGVVFANEIGVLTDGRANAGTRTYGPNNHPGNAPPAVVDTVESIFRDMRYNGPDPSYVELTGLTSGEWYEFRFYERAWDAGATRTYSLNFDTGADGSVEFSTVKINQNDSTLPAPGFAANVSYALSYKYQADANGSLRVTVDLADDRTGSYHLYGLTNEVDPDGGSNYLVSLDNNTFSSGDPQATLVGSLAGSFEGGPDPSTFSLVAGNGDTDNGKFQINGDRLEVGNFDFTGVNSVNGQQYSVRVQGVGGGTAERSILLTVLKDEDSDNLLDDWETAWASNLTDLSGAIGTEDFDLDGLTDLQEFQISIGTFGGGVPAYIAIDPTKKDTDDDNLEDGQEINPTAPRIQTDPTNGDTDLDGLPDAVETNSGTFTDANDTGSNPTLCDTDGDFATDSWEVTYSTDPNSAGSIPGPIGPVAVVPITDDASTGLDPAKTYTHLVSGGQAATVNGVAFEALNPAGVVTDFTWDTLTWLQSQVLANPGDWDPVGAGVSANVESLLNSFTYSGTGANPGSSQRFTLSNLTQGATYDLRLYSRMWDDNPAASGRPSDLVFINGAELVQPYSAMPLDRPGLITGSSFNNDAYYLSYQYVAQTTELVIEATVPVCAPGNSGSFHLYALSNEIASGAPLGQILITNQLRLGDGSVAIAFKAKSQTTYQVTKSSNLVGAFSPLNVPLSVTTDINGDGQAIIPAAEASDLKEFYRIEE
;
A
#
# COMPACT_ATOMS: atom_id res chain seq x y z
N MET A 1 9.37 77.02 -0.78
CA MET A 1 10.53 76.37 -1.42
C MET A 1 11.29 75.55 -0.41
N LYS A 2 11.02 74.25 -0.37
CA LYS A 2 11.91 73.17 0.09
C LYS A 2 11.13 71.86 -0.03
N THR A 3 11.61 70.96 -0.88
CA THR A 3 11.19 69.56 -0.99
C THR A 3 11.45 68.83 0.32
N PRO A 4 10.56 67.93 0.77
CA PRO A 4 10.90 66.91 1.76
C PRO A 4 11.41 65.62 1.09
N PRO A 5 12.13 64.76 1.85
CA PRO A 5 12.95 63.68 1.35
C PRO A 5 12.19 62.35 1.20
N SER A 6 12.76 61.48 0.38
CA SER A 6 12.40 60.08 0.16
C SER A 6 12.39 59.25 1.45
N LEU A 7 11.28 58.57 1.73
CA LEU A 7 11.22 57.44 2.67
C LEU A 7 11.61 56.14 1.97
N PRO A 8 12.35 55.23 2.62
CA PRO A 8 12.68 53.92 2.06
C PRO A 8 11.48 52.98 2.17
N LEU A 9 11.33 52.12 1.16
CA LEU A 9 10.35 51.06 1.11
C LEU A 9 10.72 49.96 2.13
N LEU A 10 9.69 49.44 2.80
CA LEU A 10 9.76 48.36 3.78
C LEU A 10 10.47 47.12 3.21
N ALA A 11 11.48 46.64 3.93
CA ALA A 11 11.98 45.29 3.79
C ALA A 11 10.95 44.31 4.38
N SER A 12 10.44 43.42 3.54
CA SER A 12 9.73 42.22 3.98
C SER A 12 10.73 41.31 4.69
N LEU A 13 10.43 41.01 5.97
CA LEU A 13 11.05 39.91 6.72
C LEU A 13 10.78 38.61 5.94
N ALA A 14 11.80 38.11 5.24
CA ALA A 14 11.86 36.69 4.91
C ALA A 14 12.46 35.98 6.13
N LEU A 15 11.70 35.02 6.64
CA LEU A 15 12.09 34.08 7.68
C LEU A 15 13.45 33.47 7.33
N ALA A 16 14.39 33.51 8.27
CA ALA A 16 15.60 32.72 8.20
C ALA A 16 15.21 31.24 8.33
N THR A 17 15.33 30.48 7.24
CA THR A 17 15.54 29.04 7.30
C THR A 17 17.00 28.77 6.99
N GLN A 18 17.70 28.42 8.05
CA GLN A 18 19.07 27.95 8.07
C GLN A 18 19.10 26.52 7.52
N LEU A 19 19.83 26.27 6.43
CA LEU A 19 20.37 24.94 6.11
C LEU A 19 21.78 25.11 5.52
N THR A 20 22.75 24.56 6.24
CA THR A 20 24.14 24.28 5.85
C THR A 20 24.21 22.80 5.50
N THR A 21 25.02 22.38 4.51
CA THR A 21 26.06 21.31 4.56
C THR A 21 26.26 20.60 3.20
N ALA A 22 27.51 20.19 2.92
CA ALA A 22 27.99 19.52 1.71
C ALA A 22 27.15 18.31 1.27
N GLU A 23 26.82 18.19 -0.02
CA GLU A 23 25.86 17.18 -0.50
C GLU A 23 26.52 15.88 -0.95
N VAL A 24 26.01 14.77 -0.43
CA VAL A 24 26.10 13.45 -1.05
C VAL A 24 25.40 13.49 -2.43
N THR A 25 25.99 12.86 -3.44
CA THR A 25 25.36 12.71 -4.78
C THR A 25 24.90 11.28 -5.01
N PHE A 26 23.88 11.11 -5.85
CA PHE A 26 23.36 9.80 -6.24
C PHE A 26 23.58 9.56 -7.73
N HIS A 27 23.96 8.34 -8.07
CA HIS A 27 24.24 7.92 -9.44
C HIS A 27 23.49 6.63 -9.74
N GLU A 28 22.53 6.68 -10.64
CA GLU A 28 21.87 5.48 -11.15
C GLU A 28 22.88 4.57 -11.85
N ILE A 29 22.71 3.25 -11.69
CA ILE A 29 23.55 2.22 -12.28
C ILE A 29 22.67 1.21 -12.96
N THR A 30 22.87 1.02 -14.26
CA THR A 30 22.19 0.02 -15.09
C THR A 30 23.16 -1.07 -15.57
N GLY A 31 24.46 -0.82 -15.61
CA GLY A 31 25.47 -1.80 -16.01
C GLY A 31 26.91 -1.34 -15.79
N ASP A 32 27.87 -2.00 -16.46
CA ASP A 32 29.30 -1.70 -16.27
C ASP A 32 29.65 -0.28 -16.72
N ALA A 33 29.00 0.21 -17.79
CA ALA A 33 29.33 1.48 -18.43
C ALA A 33 29.02 2.72 -17.57
N ASP A 34 27.97 2.67 -16.75
CA ASP A 34 27.51 3.78 -15.90
C ASP A 34 27.83 3.60 -14.41
N SER A 35 28.31 2.42 -14.01
CA SER A 35 28.79 2.13 -12.64
C SER A 35 29.81 3.13 -12.08
N GLY A 36 30.57 3.78 -12.97
CA GLY A 36 31.70 4.65 -12.64
C GLY A 36 32.90 3.93 -12.01
N ILE A 37 32.88 2.59 -11.96
CA ILE A 37 34.02 1.75 -11.57
C ILE A 37 34.94 1.60 -12.77
N SER A 38 36.23 1.89 -12.62
CA SER A 38 37.19 1.75 -13.73
C SER A 38 38.59 1.40 -13.23
N SER A 39 39.29 0.52 -13.93
CA SER A 39 40.69 0.20 -13.66
C SER A 39 41.66 1.39 -13.82
N ASP A 40 41.21 2.48 -14.45
CA ASP A 40 42.01 3.71 -14.60
C ASP A 40 42.03 4.56 -13.33
N LYS A 41 41.14 4.26 -12.37
CA LYS A 41 41.05 4.97 -11.09
C LYS A 41 41.90 4.30 -10.01
N THR A 42 42.27 5.08 -9.00
CA THR A 42 43.06 4.59 -7.87
C THR A 42 42.16 4.38 -6.65
N TYR A 43 41.93 3.12 -6.29
CA TYR A 43 41.13 2.74 -5.13
C TYR A 43 42.00 2.49 -3.90
N THR A 44 41.57 3.02 -2.76
CA THR A 44 42.04 2.57 -1.44
C THR A 44 41.21 1.40 -0.93
N HIS A 45 39.91 1.40 -1.26
CA HIS A 45 38.95 0.38 -0.86
C HIS A 45 38.05 0.00 -2.04
N ALA A 46 37.83 -1.30 -2.23
CA ALA A 46 36.81 -1.85 -3.12
C ALA A 46 36.32 -3.15 -2.50
N ILE A 47 35.09 -3.16 -1.97
CA ILE A 47 34.58 -4.21 -1.11
C ILE A 47 33.19 -4.64 -1.56
N ASP A 48 33.02 -5.94 -1.72
CA ASP A 48 31.80 -6.64 -2.10
C ASP A 48 31.37 -7.50 -0.90
N PHE A 49 30.28 -7.12 -0.25
CA PHE A 49 29.84 -7.74 1.00
C PHE A 49 28.85 -8.86 0.72
N GLY A 50 29.08 -10.05 1.30
CA GLY A 50 28.06 -11.10 1.27
C GLY A 50 28.61 -12.51 1.35
N ALA A 51 28.03 -13.42 0.56
CA ALA A 51 28.29 -14.85 0.56
C ALA A 51 28.81 -15.41 -0.79
N SER A 52 28.75 -14.65 -1.88
CA SER A 52 28.85 -15.16 -3.27
C SER A 52 30.26 -15.20 -3.85
N GLY A 53 31.27 -14.66 -3.16
CA GLY A 53 32.66 -14.66 -3.62
C GLY A 53 33.22 -13.25 -3.70
N THR A 54 34.18 -13.01 -4.61
CA THR A 54 34.75 -11.68 -4.88
C THR A 54 34.26 -11.19 -6.24
N ALA A 55 33.66 -10.00 -6.31
CA ALA A 55 33.34 -9.32 -7.56
C ALA A 55 34.59 -8.86 -8.34
N THR A 56 34.44 -8.76 -9.66
CA THR A 56 35.41 -8.07 -10.54
C THR A 56 34.62 -7.26 -11.56
N VAL A 57 34.72 -5.94 -11.48
CA VAL A 57 33.94 -5.00 -12.30
C VAL A 57 34.88 -4.08 -13.05
N ASN A 58 34.78 -4.00 -14.37
CA ASN A 58 35.66 -3.18 -15.21
C ASN A 58 37.17 -3.35 -14.90
N GLY A 59 37.59 -4.59 -14.57
CA GLY A 59 38.96 -4.92 -14.20
C GLY A 59 39.36 -4.60 -12.76
N VAL A 60 38.47 -4.02 -11.95
CA VAL A 60 38.67 -3.76 -10.52
C VAL A 60 38.20 -4.97 -9.72
N VAL A 61 39.12 -5.61 -8.99
CA VAL A 61 38.81 -6.76 -8.12
C VAL A 61 38.40 -6.29 -6.72
N PHE A 62 37.24 -6.74 -6.25
CA PHE A 62 36.70 -6.39 -4.94
C PHE A 62 37.12 -7.41 -3.89
N ALA A 63 37.46 -6.93 -2.69
CA ALA A 63 37.62 -7.79 -1.52
C ALA A 63 36.24 -8.22 -1.04
N ASN A 64 36.12 -9.46 -0.56
CA ASN A 64 34.87 -9.93 0.03
C ASN A 64 34.64 -9.41 1.45
N GLU A 65 35.60 -8.66 1.99
CA GLU A 65 35.53 -8.16 3.36
C GLU A 65 36.51 -7.01 3.66
N ILE A 66 36.15 -6.15 4.64
CA ILE A 66 37.07 -5.15 5.21
C ILE A 66 38.29 -5.85 5.85
N GLY A 67 39.48 -5.32 5.58
CA GLY A 67 40.76 -5.84 6.06
C GLY A 67 41.32 -7.00 5.24
N VAL A 68 40.63 -7.44 4.19
CA VAL A 68 41.13 -8.46 3.27
C VAL A 68 41.97 -7.82 2.17
N LEU A 69 43.22 -8.29 2.04
CA LEU A 69 44.15 -7.84 1.01
C LEU A 69 43.71 -8.38 -0.36
N THR A 70 43.39 -7.48 -1.28
CA THR A 70 42.96 -7.82 -2.65
C THR A 70 43.58 -6.84 -3.63
N ASP A 71 44.20 -7.35 -4.69
CA ASP A 71 44.79 -6.53 -5.76
C ASP A 71 45.73 -5.42 -5.24
N GLY A 72 46.55 -5.77 -4.24
CA GLY A 72 47.48 -4.84 -3.60
C GLY A 72 46.87 -3.81 -2.65
N ARG A 73 45.53 -3.75 -2.54
CA ARG A 73 44.79 -2.89 -1.60
C ARG A 73 44.58 -3.62 -0.28
N ALA A 74 44.92 -2.96 0.83
CA ALA A 74 44.73 -3.54 2.17
C ALA A 74 43.25 -3.57 2.60
N ASN A 75 42.40 -2.72 1.99
CA ASN A 75 41.02 -2.48 2.40
C ASN A 75 40.91 -2.25 3.93
N ALA A 76 41.87 -1.51 4.49
CA ALA A 76 42.12 -1.46 5.92
C ALA A 76 41.00 -0.72 6.66
N GLY A 77 40.45 -1.33 7.70
CA GLY A 77 39.36 -0.71 8.43
C GLY A 77 38.68 -1.63 9.42
N THR A 78 37.52 -1.21 9.89
CA THR A 78 36.62 -2.05 10.69
C THR A 78 35.16 -1.79 10.31
N ARG A 79 34.25 -2.65 10.75
CA ARG A 79 32.82 -2.36 10.75
C ARG A 79 32.15 -3.07 11.91
N THR A 80 30.97 -2.58 12.28
CA THR A 80 30.04 -3.28 13.18
C THR A 80 28.87 -3.91 12.44
N TYR A 81 28.80 -3.71 11.13
CA TYR A 81 27.66 -4.04 10.28
C TYR A 81 27.45 -5.55 10.05
N GLY A 82 26.19 -6.00 10.17
CA GLY A 82 25.61 -7.25 9.64
C GLY A 82 26.42 -8.55 9.81
N PRO A 83 26.22 -9.33 10.89
CA PRO A 83 26.87 -10.63 11.07
C PRO A 83 26.34 -11.66 10.07
N ASN A 84 25.11 -11.48 9.57
CA ASN A 84 24.45 -12.41 8.67
C ASN A 84 24.78 -12.06 7.21
N ASN A 85 24.89 -13.08 6.37
CA ASN A 85 25.02 -12.96 4.93
C ASN A 85 23.81 -13.58 4.22
N HIS A 86 23.47 -13.06 3.05
CA HIS A 86 22.41 -13.60 2.21
C HIS A 86 22.85 -13.61 0.74
N PRO A 87 22.66 -14.71 -0.01
CA PRO A 87 23.14 -14.85 -1.39
C PRO A 87 22.28 -14.16 -2.48
N GLY A 88 21.38 -13.24 -2.11
CA GLY A 88 20.39 -12.66 -3.04
C GLY A 88 19.15 -13.51 -3.34
N ASN A 89 18.00 -12.87 -3.62
CA ASN A 89 16.82 -13.47 -4.24
C ASN A 89 16.46 -12.61 -5.46
N ALA A 90 16.51 -13.19 -6.68
CA ALA A 90 16.40 -12.53 -7.99
C ALA A 90 17.60 -11.64 -8.42
N PRO A 91 17.93 -11.62 -9.73
CA PRO A 91 18.98 -10.73 -10.26
C PRO A 91 18.60 -9.26 -10.03
N PRO A 92 19.55 -8.38 -9.66
CA PRO A 92 19.29 -6.95 -9.60
C PRO A 92 18.87 -6.40 -10.96
N ALA A 93 18.22 -5.24 -10.99
CA ALA A 93 17.91 -4.49 -12.21
C ALA A 93 19.16 -3.84 -12.84
N VAL A 94 20.30 -4.54 -12.80
CA VAL A 94 21.56 -4.13 -13.42
C VAL A 94 22.15 -5.31 -14.17
N VAL A 95 22.84 -5.03 -15.26
CA VAL A 95 23.44 -6.06 -16.12
C VAL A 95 24.97 -6.04 -16.00
N ASP A 96 25.63 -6.93 -16.75
CA ASP A 96 27.09 -7.06 -16.82
C ASP A 96 27.77 -7.47 -15.50
N THR A 97 29.05 -7.10 -15.32
CA THR A 97 29.85 -7.60 -14.20
C THR A 97 29.54 -6.88 -12.89
N VAL A 98 29.07 -5.63 -12.94
CA VAL A 98 28.64 -4.83 -11.77
C VAL A 98 27.48 -5.47 -11.02
N GLU A 99 26.66 -6.28 -11.70
CA GLU A 99 25.61 -7.07 -11.10
C GLU A 99 26.09 -7.90 -9.90
N SER A 100 27.34 -8.38 -9.95
CA SER A 100 27.93 -9.15 -8.84
C SER A 100 27.93 -8.42 -7.51
N ILE A 101 28.17 -7.11 -7.48
CA ILE A 101 28.19 -6.29 -6.25
C ILE A 101 26.79 -6.20 -5.62
N PHE A 102 25.74 -6.23 -6.44
CA PHE A 102 24.37 -6.09 -5.98
C PHE A 102 23.74 -7.43 -5.61
N ARG A 103 24.31 -8.55 -6.03
CA ARG A 103 23.65 -9.86 -5.90
C ARG A 103 23.50 -10.30 -4.45
N ASP A 104 24.52 -10.15 -3.63
CA ASP A 104 24.52 -10.55 -2.23
C ASP A 104 24.76 -9.38 -1.29
N MET A 105 24.46 -9.60 -0.01
CA MET A 105 24.58 -8.57 1.00
C MET A 105 24.90 -9.13 2.38
N ARG A 106 25.32 -8.22 3.26
CA ARG A 106 25.30 -8.39 4.72
C ARG A 106 24.10 -7.64 5.32
N TYR A 107 23.50 -8.20 6.36
CA TYR A 107 22.34 -7.59 7.02
C TYR A 107 22.30 -7.90 8.52
N ASN A 108 21.42 -7.22 9.26
CA ASN A 108 21.15 -7.38 10.70
C ASN A 108 22.28 -6.89 11.64
N GLY A 109 22.73 -5.64 11.49
CA GLY A 109 23.72 -5.00 12.37
C GLY A 109 23.12 -4.30 13.60
N PRO A 110 23.95 -3.86 14.56
CA PRO A 110 23.48 -2.96 15.63
C PRO A 110 23.03 -1.62 15.05
N ASP A 111 22.18 -0.92 15.78
CA ASP A 111 21.70 0.41 15.42
C ASP A 111 22.15 1.44 16.48
N PRO A 112 22.96 2.46 16.11
CA PRO A 112 23.58 2.65 14.80
C PRO A 112 24.73 1.65 14.56
N SER A 113 25.04 1.40 13.29
CA SER A 113 26.21 0.61 12.86
C SER A 113 27.12 1.44 11.97
N TYR A 114 28.36 1.01 11.77
CA TYR A 114 29.30 1.77 10.95
C TYR A 114 30.22 0.90 10.11
N VAL A 115 30.75 1.51 9.06
CA VAL A 115 31.96 1.12 8.35
C VAL A 115 33.01 2.20 8.57
N GLU A 116 34.21 1.80 8.96
CA GLU A 116 35.35 2.70 9.14
C GLU A 116 36.49 2.28 8.21
N LEU A 117 36.89 3.19 7.34
CA LEU A 117 38.05 3.08 6.48
C LEU A 117 39.25 3.71 7.17
N THR A 118 40.42 3.09 7.04
CA THR A 118 41.68 3.55 7.67
C THR A 118 42.83 3.44 6.67
N GLY A 119 43.95 4.11 6.97
CA GLY A 119 45.12 4.09 6.09
C GLY A 119 44.98 5.05 4.90
N LEU A 120 44.13 6.06 5.03
CA LEU A 120 43.99 7.14 4.05
C LEU A 120 45.16 8.12 4.19
N THR A 121 45.51 8.78 3.08
CA THR A 121 46.60 9.76 3.07
C THR A 121 46.06 11.13 3.48
N SER A 122 46.58 11.67 4.58
CA SER A 122 46.17 12.99 5.08
C SER A 122 46.32 14.07 4.00
N GLY A 123 45.27 14.89 3.82
CA GLY A 123 45.21 15.98 2.85
C GLY A 123 44.86 15.54 1.43
N GLU A 124 44.76 14.25 1.16
CA GLU A 124 44.30 13.73 -0.14
C GLU A 124 42.77 13.75 -0.20
N TRP A 125 42.23 14.03 -1.39
CA TRP A 125 40.80 13.97 -1.65
C TRP A 125 40.38 12.57 -2.08
N TYR A 126 39.20 12.17 -1.61
CA TYR A 126 38.61 10.88 -1.87
C TYR A 126 37.14 11.00 -2.25
N GLU A 127 36.67 10.07 -3.06
CA GLU A 127 35.25 9.82 -3.31
C GLU A 127 34.88 8.46 -2.71
N PHE A 128 34.07 8.49 -1.67
CA PHE A 128 33.45 7.32 -1.06
C PHE A 128 32.15 7.00 -1.77
N ARG A 129 31.87 5.72 -2.04
CA ARG A 129 30.58 5.27 -2.57
C ARG A 129 30.02 4.07 -1.82
N PHE A 130 28.73 4.11 -1.50
CA PHE A 130 27.92 2.94 -1.17
C PHE A 130 27.08 2.53 -2.37
N TYR A 131 26.98 1.22 -2.62
CA TYR A 131 26.14 0.66 -3.67
C TYR A 131 24.84 0.15 -3.05
N GLU A 132 23.71 0.62 -3.59
CA GLU A 132 22.38 0.49 -3.01
C GLU A 132 21.40 -0.07 -4.03
N ARG A 133 20.49 -0.93 -3.57
CA ARG A 133 19.33 -1.37 -4.36
C ARG A 133 18.15 -1.72 -3.47
N ALA A 134 16.97 -1.73 -4.08
CA ALA A 134 15.80 -2.34 -3.48
C ALA A 134 15.96 -3.86 -3.35
N TRP A 135 15.47 -4.40 -2.23
CA TRP A 135 15.45 -5.83 -1.94
C TRP A 135 14.06 -6.46 -2.12
N ASP A 136 13.03 -5.78 -1.64
CA ASP A 136 11.66 -6.23 -1.61
C ASP A 136 10.69 -5.08 -1.92
N ALA A 137 9.78 -5.32 -2.86
CA ALA A 137 8.71 -4.36 -3.17
C ALA A 137 7.71 -4.34 -2.01
N GLY A 138 7.52 -3.17 -1.38
CA GLY A 138 6.49 -2.94 -0.37
C GLY A 138 6.96 -2.81 1.09
N ALA A 139 8.23 -3.06 1.42
CA ALA A 139 8.77 -2.75 2.75
C ALA A 139 9.50 -1.39 2.75
N THR A 140 9.21 -0.52 3.71
CA THR A 140 9.94 0.73 3.90
C THR A 140 11.22 0.44 4.70
N ARG A 141 12.40 0.75 4.14
CA ARG A 141 13.69 0.56 4.80
C ARG A 141 14.46 1.86 4.80
N THR A 142 14.38 2.59 5.90
CA THR A 142 14.85 3.96 5.93
C THR A 142 16.01 4.17 6.86
N TYR A 143 17.02 4.89 6.38
CA TYR A 143 18.26 5.14 7.10
C TYR A 143 18.77 6.55 6.84
N SER A 144 19.67 7.01 7.68
CA SER A 144 20.53 8.17 7.42
C SER A 144 21.99 7.76 7.55
N LEU A 145 22.87 8.42 6.80
CA LEU A 145 24.31 8.21 6.87
C LEU A 145 24.97 9.41 7.53
N ASN A 146 25.78 9.15 8.54
CA ASN A 146 26.62 10.14 9.21
C ASN A 146 28.08 9.88 8.84
N PHE A 147 28.71 10.84 8.18
CA PHE A 147 30.11 10.84 7.79
C PHE A 147 30.94 11.57 8.84
N ASP A 148 31.89 10.86 9.43
CA ASP A 148 32.86 11.32 10.43
C ASP A 148 34.28 11.10 9.85
N THR A 149 34.89 12.19 9.42
CA THR A 149 36.17 12.28 8.75
C THR A 149 37.25 12.33 9.81
N GLY A 150 38.02 11.25 9.90
CA GLY A 150 39.00 11.03 10.95
C GLY A 150 38.54 10.08 12.05
N ALA A 151 37.26 9.70 12.07
CA ALA A 151 36.66 8.83 13.07
C ALA A 151 36.87 9.35 14.52
N ASP A 152 36.86 10.67 14.68
CA ASP A 152 37.16 11.36 15.94
C ASP A 152 35.91 11.62 16.79
N GLY A 153 34.74 11.23 16.28
CA GLY A 153 33.44 11.41 16.90
C GLY A 153 32.75 12.71 16.52
N SER A 154 33.34 13.53 15.64
CA SER A 154 32.66 14.66 15.02
C SER A 154 32.11 14.27 13.65
N VAL A 155 30.80 14.48 13.47
CA VAL A 155 30.12 14.20 12.20
C VAL A 155 30.15 15.47 11.36
N GLU A 156 30.81 15.43 10.20
CA GLU A 156 30.85 16.57 9.28
C GLU A 156 29.64 16.63 8.36
N PHE A 157 29.04 15.47 8.05
CA PHE A 157 27.85 15.42 7.21
C PHE A 157 26.88 14.32 7.63
N SER A 158 25.59 14.64 7.57
CA SER A 158 24.49 13.70 7.77
C SER A 158 23.56 13.79 6.56
N THR A 159 23.22 12.66 5.95
CA THR A 159 22.19 12.67 4.91
C THR A 159 20.83 12.96 5.51
N VAL A 160 19.91 13.42 4.66
CA VAL A 160 18.48 13.24 4.93
C VAL A 160 18.14 11.75 5.01
N LYS A 161 16.92 11.45 5.44
CA LYS A 161 16.39 10.09 5.46
C LYS A 161 16.25 9.55 4.02
N ILE A 162 16.85 8.40 3.75
CA ILE A 162 16.83 7.71 2.45
C ILE A 162 16.04 6.42 2.62
N ASN A 163 15.25 6.03 1.60
CA ASN A 163 14.60 4.72 1.55
C ASN A 163 15.38 3.78 0.62
N GLN A 164 16.01 2.76 1.18
CA GLN A 164 16.80 1.79 0.41
C GLN A 164 15.95 0.96 -0.57
N ASN A 165 14.65 0.80 -0.27
CA ASN A 165 13.74 0.00 -1.08
C ASN A 165 12.96 0.80 -2.12
N ASP A 166 13.06 2.13 -2.08
CA ASP A 166 12.35 3.00 -3.02
C ASP A 166 13.20 4.22 -3.34
N SER A 167 13.92 4.12 -4.45
CA SER A 167 14.79 5.18 -4.94
C SER A 167 14.03 6.29 -5.70
N THR A 168 12.71 6.15 -5.89
CA THR A 168 11.87 7.22 -6.48
C THR A 168 11.51 8.31 -5.48
N LEU A 169 11.57 7.99 -4.19
CA LEU A 169 11.31 8.95 -3.11
C LEU A 169 12.43 10.01 -3.03
N PRO A 170 12.12 11.20 -2.48
CA PRO A 170 13.10 12.28 -2.35
C PRO A 170 14.39 11.81 -1.67
N ALA A 171 15.52 12.02 -2.36
CA ALA A 171 16.84 11.44 -2.07
C ALA A 171 16.87 9.89 -2.19
N PRO A 172 17.14 9.31 -3.39
CA PRO A 172 17.71 9.97 -4.56
C PRO A 172 16.72 10.65 -5.52
N GLY A 173 15.45 10.22 -5.59
CA GLY A 173 14.43 10.82 -6.47
C GLY A 173 14.54 10.44 -7.95
N PHE A 174 14.91 9.19 -8.25
CA PHE A 174 15.00 8.71 -9.63
C PHE A 174 13.61 8.49 -10.26
N ALA A 175 13.54 8.50 -11.58
CA ALA A 175 12.29 8.31 -12.33
C ALA A 175 11.69 6.90 -12.18
N ALA A 176 12.51 5.92 -11.76
CA ALA A 176 12.10 4.56 -11.49
C ALA A 176 12.88 3.99 -10.30
N ASN A 177 12.41 2.87 -9.74
CA ASN A 177 13.11 2.21 -8.64
C ASN A 177 14.31 1.41 -9.17
N VAL A 178 15.50 2.00 -9.09
CA VAL A 178 16.74 1.55 -9.73
C VAL A 178 17.83 1.23 -8.70
N SER A 179 18.88 0.51 -9.14
CA SER A 179 20.11 0.38 -8.36
C SER A 179 20.95 1.65 -8.53
N TYR A 180 21.66 2.06 -7.49
CA TYR A 180 22.42 3.31 -7.52
C TYR A 180 23.66 3.26 -6.63
N ALA A 181 24.56 4.21 -6.86
CA ALA A 181 25.64 4.54 -5.94
C ALA A 181 25.37 5.87 -5.25
N LEU A 182 25.45 5.86 -3.92
CA LEU A 182 25.50 7.05 -3.08
C LEU A 182 26.96 7.46 -2.93
N SER A 183 27.31 8.68 -3.32
CA SER A 183 28.68 9.19 -3.34
C SER A 183 28.90 10.34 -2.36
N TYR A 184 30.03 10.33 -1.66
CA TYR A 184 30.47 11.38 -0.74
C TYR A 184 31.94 11.73 -0.99
N LYS A 185 32.21 13.00 -1.32
CA LYS A 185 33.58 13.50 -1.51
C LYS A 185 34.09 14.14 -0.22
N TYR A 186 35.31 13.79 0.17
CA TYR A 186 35.93 14.31 1.39
C TYR A 186 37.44 14.40 1.25
N GLN A 187 38.05 15.27 2.06
CA GLN A 187 39.50 15.32 2.21
C GLN A 187 39.88 14.58 3.49
N ALA A 188 40.77 13.59 3.40
CA ALA A 188 41.19 12.85 4.58
C ALA A 188 41.94 13.77 5.56
N ASP A 189 41.61 13.66 6.83
CA ASP A 189 42.17 14.48 7.89
C ASP A 189 43.55 13.97 8.36
N ALA A 190 44.02 14.45 9.52
CA ALA A 190 45.29 13.99 10.11
C ALA A 190 45.22 12.56 10.66
N ASN A 191 44.03 12.05 11.00
CA ASN A 191 43.84 10.69 11.49
C ASN A 191 43.84 9.67 10.35
N GLY A 192 43.53 10.11 9.12
CA GLY A 192 43.63 9.27 7.93
C GLY A 192 42.57 8.18 7.89
N SER A 193 41.37 8.52 8.34
CA SER A 193 40.22 7.61 8.45
C SER A 193 38.93 8.28 7.96
N LEU A 194 37.93 7.46 7.62
CA LEU A 194 36.54 7.88 7.40
C LEU A 194 35.64 6.86 8.07
N ARG A 195 34.79 7.29 9.00
CA ARG A 195 33.71 6.48 9.55
C ARG A 195 32.38 6.91 8.95
N VAL A 196 31.69 5.98 8.31
CA VAL A 196 30.33 6.16 7.82
C VAL A 196 29.40 5.34 8.70
N THR A 197 28.54 6.04 9.44
CA THR A 197 27.59 5.46 10.38
C THR A 197 26.21 5.41 9.75
N VAL A 198 25.62 4.23 9.67
CA VAL A 198 24.24 4.00 9.27
C VAL A 198 23.37 4.06 10.53
N ASP A 199 22.43 4.99 10.55
CA ASP A 199 21.46 5.20 11.62
C ASP A 199 20.04 4.90 11.08
N LEU A 200 19.38 3.89 11.63
CA LEU A 200 18.07 3.43 11.14
C LEU A 200 16.98 4.39 11.63
N ALA A 201 16.33 5.06 10.69
CA ALA A 201 15.57 6.26 10.99
C ALA A 201 14.19 6.01 11.63
N ASP A 202 13.57 4.83 11.47
CA ASP A 202 12.21 4.55 11.98
C ASP A 202 11.83 3.06 12.24
N ASP A 203 12.72 2.08 12.07
CA ASP A 203 12.36 0.65 12.12
C ASP A 203 13.10 -0.15 13.21
N ARG A 204 12.46 -0.31 14.38
CA ARG A 204 12.95 -1.25 15.43
C ARG A 204 12.87 -2.74 15.02
N THR A 205 12.55 -3.04 13.76
CA THR A 205 12.34 -4.41 13.24
C THR A 205 12.93 -4.65 11.84
N GLY A 206 13.47 -3.63 11.16
CA GLY A 206 14.11 -3.81 9.84
C GLY A 206 15.64 -3.81 9.93
N SER A 207 16.30 -4.23 8.84
CA SER A 207 17.77 -4.23 8.75
C SER A 207 18.22 -3.58 7.45
N TYR A 208 19.18 -2.66 7.50
CA TYR A 208 19.83 -2.12 6.30
C TYR A 208 20.64 -3.22 5.59
N HIS A 209 20.60 -3.24 4.25
CA HIS A 209 21.29 -4.22 3.43
C HIS A 209 22.59 -3.64 2.89
N LEU A 210 23.73 -4.15 3.33
CA LEU A 210 25.03 -3.68 2.88
C LEU A 210 25.53 -4.54 1.73
N TYR A 211 25.48 -4.00 0.51
CA TYR A 211 25.89 -4.68 -0.74
C TYR A 211 27.38 -4.49 -1.03
N GLY A 212 27.83 -3.25 -1.25
CA GLY A 212 29.22 -2.97 -1.58
C GLY A 212 29.64 -1.54 -1.27
N LEU A 213 30.95 -1.29 -1.31
CA LEU A 213 31.51 0.07 -1.25
C LEU A 213 32.79 0.22 -2.06
N THR A 214 33.10 1.45 -2.43
CA THR A 214 34.42 1.87 -2.94
C THR A 214 34.88 3.16 -2.27
N ASN A 215 36.19 3.35 -2.18
CA ASN A 215 36.80 4.63 -1.83
C ASN A 215 37.98 4.89 -2.77
N GLU A 216 37.83 5.85 -3.67
CA GLU A 216 38.83 6.20 -4.69
C GLU A 216 39.47 7.56 -4.42
N VAL A 217 40.71 7.72 -4.85
CA VAL A 217 41.37 9.04 -4.88
C VAL A 217 40.65 9.91 -5.89
N ASP A 218 40.27 11.12 -5.49
CA ASP A 218 39.68 12.14 -6.37
C ASP A 218 40.77 13.15 -6.80
N PRO A 219 41.35 13.00 -8.00
CA PRO A 219 42.44 13.85 -8.47
C PRO A 219 42.01 15.29 -8.77
N ASP A 220 40.70 15.54 -8.90
CA ASP A 220 40.13 16.85 -9.21
C ASP A 220 39.87 17.71 -7.94
N GLY A 221 40.23 17.18 -6.76
CA GLY A 221 40.48 17.98 -5.56
C GLY A 221 39.23 18.60 -4.93
N GLY A 222 38.08 17.92 -4.98
CA GLY A 222 36.89 18.31 -4.21
C GLY A 222 36.46 19.75 -4.42
N SER A 223 36.32 20.22 -5.66
CA SER A 223 35.56 21.45 -5.85
C SER A 223 34.15 21.20 -5.32
N ASN A 224 33.76 21.87 -4.23
CA ASN A 224 32.38 21.87 -3.73
C ASN A 224 31.38 22.50 -4.73
N TYR A 225 31.86 22.87 -5.92
CA TYR A 225 31.09 23.37 -7.03
C TYR A 225 30.64 22.19 -7.93
N LEU A 226 29.34 22.00 -8.10
CA LEU A 226 28.75 20.97 -8.97
C LEU A 226 28.01 21.62 -10.15
N VAL A 227 27.90 20.87 -11.25
CA VAL A 227 27.02 21.19 -12.38
C VAL A 227 25.99 20.08 -12.53
N SER A 228 24.71 20.44 -12.44
CA SER A 228 23.57 19.58 -12.69
C SER A 228 22.78 20.04 -13.92
N LEU A 229 21.97 19.14 -14.46
CA LEU A 229 21.02 19.37 -15.53
C LEU A 229 19.72 18.68 -15.12
N ASP A 230 18.59 19.38 -15.23
CA ASP A 230 17.27 18.90 -14.80
C ASP A 230 16.62 17.90 -15.76
N ASN A 231 16.92 18.00 -17.07
CA ASN A 231 16.44 17.11 -18.12
C ASN A 231 17.52 16.87 -19.17
N ASN A 232 17.66 15.62 -19.63
CA ASN A 232 18.66 15.22 -20.61
C ASN A 232 18.08 14.53 -21.85
N THR A 233 16.77 14.67 -22.08
CA THR A 233 16.09 14.16 -23.28
C THR A 233 15.62 15.32 -24.16
N PHE A 234 15.52 15.10 -25.47
CA PHE A 234 14.97 16.09 -26.41
C PHE A 234 14.39 15.38 -27.63
N SER A 235 13.47 16.03 -28.34
CA SER A 235 12.84 15.51 -29.55
C SER A 235 13.71 15.76 -30.79
N SER A 236 13.72 14.84 -31.76
CA SER A 236 14.42 15.06 -33.03
C SER A 236 13.78 16.16 -33.88
N GLY A 237 12.48 16.42 -33.68
CA GLY A 237 11.73 17.51 -34.30
C GLY A 237 11.98 18.88 -33.65
N ASP A 238 12.67 18.93 -32.51
CA ASP A 238 12.91 20.17 -31.78
C ASP A 238 13.71 21.19 -32.63
N PRO A 239 13.18 22.41 -32.83
CA PRO A 239 13.92 23.44 -33.55
C PRO A 239 15.12 23.95 -32.74
N GLN A 240 16.06 24.62 -33.43
CA GLN A 240 17.18 25.29 -32.76
C GLN A 240 16.68 26.24 -31.65
N ALA A 241 17.40 26.25 -30.52
CA ALA A 241 17.09 27.00 -29.30
C ALA A 241 15.96 26.43 -28.43
N THR A 242 15.37 25.28 -28.79
CA THR A 242 14.53 24.51 -27.87
C THR A 242 15.35 24.06 -26.66
N LEU A 243 14.75 24.14 -25.48
CA LEU A 243 15.37 23.76 -24.22
C LEU A 243 15.50 22.24 -24.15
N VAL A 244 16.72 21.74 -23.96
CA VAL A 244 16.97 20.34 -23.57
C VAL A 244 16.85 20.22 -22.06
N GLY A 245 17.49 21.12 -21.32
CA GLY A 245 17.36 21.22 -19.87
C GLY A 245 18.04 22.46 -19.30
N SER A 246 17.73 22.78 -18.05
CA SER A 246 18.30 23.87 -17.28
C SER A 246 19.51 23.39 -16.48
N LEU A 247 20.64 24.04 -16.70
CA LEU A 247 21.88 23.86 -15.97
C LEU A 247 21.81 24.61 -14.65
N ALA A 248 22.14 23.93 -13.56
CA ALA A 248 22.28 24.55 -12.26
C ALA A 248 23.68 24.31 -11.69
N GLY A 249 24.18 25.31 -10.97
CA GLY A 249 25.41 25.23 -10.23
C GLY A 249 25.08 25.20 -8.76
N SER A 250 25.74 24.34 -8.01
CA SER A 250 25.70 24.38 -6.55
C SER A 250 27.11 24.55 -6.02
N PHE A 251 27.26 25.32 -4.93
CA PHE A 251 28.53 25.52 -4.25
C PHE A 251 28.32 25.30 -2.75
N GLU A 252 29.11 24.42 -2.15
CA GLU A 252 29.01 24.06 -0.71
C GLU A 252 27.61 23.56 -0.30
N GLY A 253 26.91 22.88 -1.23
CA GLY A 253 25.58 22.30 -0.99
C GLY A 253 24.42 23.32 -1.07
N GLY A 254 24.66 24.51 -1.62
CA GLY A 254 23.61 25.50 -1.88
C GLY A 254 23.56 25.93 -3.35
N PRO A 255 22.41 26.44 -3.85
CA PRO A 255 22.33 27.03 -5.19
C PRO A 255 23.34 28.16 -5.34
N ASP A 256 24.08 28.15 -6.44
CA ASP A 256 25.14 29.11 -6.70
C ASP A 256 24.92 29.84 -8.03
N PRO A 257 24.96 31.19 -8.04
CA PRO A 257 24.88 31.96 -9.27
C PRO A 257 26.04 31.63 -10.21
N SER A 258 25.71 30.89 -11.26
CA SER A 258 26.68 30.21 -12.10
C SER A 258 26.60 30.66 -13.54
N THR A 259 27.73 30.58 -14.24
CA THR A 259 27.80 30.73 -15.70
C THR A 259 28.23 29.42 -16.32
N PHE A 260 27.64 29.07 -17.46
CA PHE A 260 27.91 27.80 -18.12
C PHE A 260 28.45 28.00 -19.53
N SER A 261 29.33 27.10 -19.96
CA SER A 261 29.86 27.09 -21.33
C SER A 261 30.22 25.67 -21.77
N LEU A 262 30.15 25.42 -23.07
CA LEU A 262 30.66 24.18 -23.65
C LEU A 262 32.18 24.27 -23.79
N VAL A 263 32.90 23.25 -23.32
CA VAL A 263 34.37 23.21 -23.31
C VAL A 263 34.90 21.96 -23.99
N ALA A 264 36.12 22.05 -24.54
CA ALA A 264 36.77 20.89 -25.16
C ALA A 264 37.28 19.89 -24.11
N GLY A 265 37.40 18.61 -24.48
CA GLY A 265 37.95 17.55 -23.63
C GLY A 265 37.16 16.24 -23.71
N ASN A 266 37.43 15.29 -22.81
CA ASN A 266 36.74 14.00 -22.85
C ASN A 266 35.21 14.17 -22.67
N GLY A 267 34.43 13.63 -23.60
CA GLY A 267 32.96 13.78 -23.62
C GLY A 267 32.44 15.04 -24.34
N ASP A 268 33.25 15.68 -25.19
CA ASP A 268 32.88 16.87 -25.98
C ASP A 268 32.42 16.56 -27.42
N THR A 269 32.21 15.28 -27.74
CA THR A 269 32.08 14.77 -29.12
C THR A 269 30.98 15.48 -29.90
N ASP A 270 29.90 15.86 -29.21
CA ASP A 270 28.71 16.46 -29.80
C ASP A 270 28.51 17.93 -29.43
N ASN A 271 29.48 18.60 -28.80
CA ASN A 271 29.38 20.02 -28.43
C ASN A 271 28.92 20.92 -29.58
N GLY A 272 29.32 20.64 -30.81
CA GLY A 272 28.93 21.43 -31.99
C GLY A 272 27.46 21.32 -32.39
N LYS A 273 26.71 20.38 -31.82
CA LYS A 273 25.28 20.15 -32.08
C LYS A 273 24.36 20.82 -31.05
N PHE A 274 24.92 21.37 -29.98
CA PHE A 274 24.19 22.01 -28.87
C PHE A 274 24.70 23.42 -28.62
N GLN A 275 23.94 24.21 -27.86
CA GLN A 275 24.35 25.55 -27.45
C GLN A 275 23.94 25.80 -25.99
N ILE A 276 24.61 26.74 -25.33
CA ILE A 276 24.24 27.20 -24.00
C ILE A 276 23.86 28.68 -24.08
N ASN A 277 22.67 29.00 -23.56
CA ASN A 277 22.15 30.36 -23.47
C ASN A 277 21.79 30.69 -22.01
N GLY A 278 22.74 31.30 -21.29
CA GLY A 278 22.61 31.49 -19.85
C GLY A 278 22.76 30.17 -19.10
N ASP A 279 21.69 29.74 -18.44
CA ASP A 279 21.54 28.45 -17.77
C ASP A 279 20.82 27.41 -18.64
N ARG A 280 20.40 27.75 -19.87
CA ARG A 280 19.69 26.81 -20.75
C ARG A 280 20.67 26.04 -21.62
N LEU A 281 20.69 24.72 -21.51
CA LEU A 281 21.25 23.84 -22.54
C LEU A 281 20.18 23.65 -23.61
N GLU A 282 20.49 24.05 -24.84
CA GLU A 282 19.53 24.10 -25.94
C GLU A 282 20.02 23.31 -27.16
N VAL A 283 19.06 22.88 -27.98
CA VAL A 283 19.31 22.34 -29.33
C VAL A 283 20.10 23.38 -30.13
N GLY A 284 21.24 22.97 -30.66
CA GLY A 284 22.12 23.83 -31.44
C GLY A 284 21.74 23.89 -32.92
N ASN A 285 22.64 24.39 -33.75
CA ASN A 285 22.43 24.42 -35.20
C ASN A 285 22.79 23.07 -35.83
N PHE A 286 22.00 22.04 -35.51
CA PHE A 286 22.08 20.70 -36.07
C PHE A 286 20.67 20.16 -36.29
N ASP A 287 20.48 19.46 -37.41
CA ASP A 287 19.22 18.83 -37.77
C ASP A 287 19.22 17.37 -37.28
N PHE A 288 18.43 17.09 -36.26
CA PHE A 288 18.33 15.77 -35.64
C PHE A 288 17.31 14.85 -36.34
N THR A 289 16.56 15.34 -37.33
CA THR A 289 15.53 14.57 -38.05
C THR A 289 16.13 13.53 -39.00
N GLY A 290 15.30 12.61 -39.51
CA GLY A 290 15.66 11.70 -40.59
C GLY A 290 16.75 10.72 -40.22
N VAL A 291 17.65 10.52 -41.17
CA VAL A 291 18.77 9.58 -41.03
C VAL A 291 19.89 10.10 -40.12
N ASN A 292 19.80 11.33 -39.60
CA ASN A 292 20.84 11.93 -38.77
C ASN A 292 20.84 11.39 -37.33
N SER A 293 19.72 10.80 -36.90
CA SER A 293 19.54 10.25 -35.56
C SER A 293 18.69 8.98 -35.58
N VAL A 294 18.86 8.12 -34.58
CA VAL A 294 17.95 6.99 -34.30
C VAL A 294 17.30 7.19 -32.94
N ASN A 295 16.09 6.63 -32.73
CA ASN A 295 15.40 6.77 -31.44
C ASN A 295 16.28 6.23 -30.30
N GLY A 296 16.35 6.97 -29.20
CA GLY A 296 17.18 6.65 -28.04
C GLY A 296 18.69 6.85 -28.24
N GLN A 297 19.12 7.46 -29.36
CA GLN A 297 20.55 7.74 -29.56
C GLN A 297 21.09 8.73 -28.54
N GLN A 298 22.27 8.45 -28.02
CA GLN A 298 22.96 9.32 -27.07
C GLN A 298 23.96 10.25 -27.75
N TYR A 299 24.02 11.50 -27.27
CA TYR A 299 24.97 12.54 -27.64
C TYR A 299 25.72 13.01 -26.40
N SER A 300 27.02 13.22 -26.51
CA SER A 300 27.87 13.63 -25.37
C SER A 300 28.32 15.07 -25.50
N VAL A 301 27.95 15.89 -24.51
CA VAL A 301 28.40 17.28 -24.38
C VAL A 301 29.24 17.47 -23.12
N ARG A 302 30.21 18.38 -23.17
CA ARG A 302 31.06 18.73 -22.03
C ARG A 302 30.83 20.16 -21.61
N VAL A 303 30.30 20.34 -20.41
CA VAL A 303 29.88 21.62 -19.84
C VAL A 303 30.84 22.02 -18.73
N GLN A 304 31.30 23.26 -18.74
CA GLN A 304 31.96 23.93 -17.62
C GLN A 304 30.96 24.85 -16.94
N GLY A 305 30.86 24.75 -15.61
CA GLY A 305 30.22 25.74 -14.77
C GLY A 305 31.24 26.56 -14.01
N VAL A 306 31.00 27.85 -13.87
CA VAL A 306 31.82 28.79 -13.10
C VAL A 306 30.93 29.65 -12.20
N GLY A 307 31.18 29.56 -10.90
CA GLY A 307 30.53 30.35 -9.85
C GLY A 307 31.43 30.46 -8.61
N GLY A 308 30.97 29.98 -7.45
CA GLY A 308 31.76 29.86 -6.22
C GLY A 308 32.99 28.95 -6.36
N GLY A 309 32.97 28.05 -7.35
CA GLY A 309 34.12 27.31 -7.86
C GLY A 309 34.05 27.10 -9.36
N THR A 310 34.82 26.13 -9.88
CA THR A 310 34.77 25.73 -11.29
C THR A 310 34.77 24.22 -11.37
N ALA A 311 33.84 23.67 -12.16
CA ALA A 311 33.79 22.25 -12.47
C ALA A 311 33.45 22.03 -13.95
N GLU A 312 33.95 20.93 -14.50
CA GLU A 312 33.62 20.46 -15.84
C GLU A 312 32.99 19.07 -15.75
N ARG A 313 31.93 18.83 -16.51
CA ARG A 313 31.21 17.55 -16.53
C ARG A 313 30.83 17.18 -17.96
N SER A 314 30.96 15.91 -18.29
CA SER A 314 30.34 15.34 -19.48
C SER A 314 28.91 14.92 -19.16
N ILE A 315 27.97 15.26 -20.03
CA ILE A 315 26.54 14.98 -19.93
C ILE A 315 26.15 14.19 -21.17
N LEU A 316 25.41 13.09 -20.96
CA LEU A 316 24.78 12.33 -22.01
C LEU A 316 23.35 12.83 -22.21
N LEU A 317 23.03 13.16 -23.45
CA LEU A 317 21.72 13.61 -23.90
C LEU A 317 21.11 12.54 -24.80
N THR A 318 19.83 12.22 -24.62
CA THR A 318 19.13 11.20 -25.40
C THR A 318 18.13 11.85 -26.34
N VAL A 319 18.21 11.56 -27.65
CA VAL A 319 17.19 12.00 -28.60
C VAL A 319 16.03 11.02 -28.64
N LEU A 320 14.82 11.54 -28.66
CA LEU A 320 13.58 10.81 -28.91
C LEU A 320 13.08 11.19 -30.31
N LYS A 321 12.57 10.23 -31.06
CA LYS A 321 12.14 10.44 -32.44
C LYS A 321 10.78 11.15 -32.53
N ASP A 322 10.70 12.10 -33.44
CA ASP A 322 9.54 12.91 -33.87
C ASP A 322 9.89 13.36 -35.30
N GLU A 323 9.44 12.57 -36.28
CA GLU A 323 9.91 12.64 -37.67
C GLU A 323 9.12 13.63 -38.52
N ASP A 324 7.85 13.87 -38.18
CA ASP A 324 6.99 14.84 -38.85
C ASP A 324 6.92 16.19 -38.12
N SER A 325 7.59 16.30 -36.96
CA SER A 325 7.87 17.54 -36.23
C SER A 325 6.62 18.22 -35.70
N ASP A 326 5.72 17.42 -35.15
CA ASP A 326 4.43 17.90 -34.66
C ASP A 326 4.29 17.84 -33.12
N ASN A 327 5.38 17.53 -32.42
CA ASN A 327 5.49 17.41 -30.96
C ASN A 327 4.91 16.11 -30.37
N LEU A 328 4.55 15.14 -31.19
CA LEU A 328 4.32 13.76 -30.77
C LEU A 328 5.58 12.93 -31.03
N LEU A 329 5.79 11.89 -30.23
CA LEU A 329 6.93 10.99 -30.43
C LEU A 329 6.53 9.82 -31.34
N ASP A 330 7.39 9.47 -32.29
CA ASP A 330 7.15 8.39 -33.26
C ASP A 330 6.72 7.07 -32.58
N ASP A 331 7.39 6.71 -31.48
CA ASP A 331 7.13 5.48 -30.75
C ASP A 331 5.73 5.49 -30.11
N TRP A 332 5.25 6.66 -29.68
CA TRP A 332 3.91 6.82 -29.10
C TRP A 332 2.84 6.79 -30.19
N GLU A 333 3.03 7.54 -31.28
CA GLU A 333 2.08 7.56 -32.40
C GLU A 333 1.94 6.19 -33.06
N THR A 334 3.07 5.50 -33.29
CA THR A 334 3.05 4.18 -33.91
C THR A 334 2.49 3.10 -33.00
N ALA A 335 2.58 3.26 -31.67
CA ALA A 335 1.95 2.35 -30.73
C ALA A 335 0.41 2.38 -30.84
N TRP A 336 -0.16 3.57 -31.04
CA TRP A 336 -1.61 3.77 -31.08
C TRP A 336 -2.20 3.72 -32.50
N ALA A 337 -1.64 4.49 -33.44
CA ALA A 337 -2.19 4.65 -34.79
C ALA A 337 -1.43 3.86 -35.88
N SER A 338 -0.34 3.15 -35.54
CA SER A 338 0.51 2.43 -36.50
C SER A 338 1.13 3.28 -37.63
N ASN A 339 1.03 4.61 -37.54
CA ASN A 339 1.59 5.59 -38.47
C ASN A 339 1.80 6.93 -37.75
N LEU A 340 2.46 7.88 -38.43
CA LEU A 340 2.86 9.19 -37.89
C LEU A 340 2.00 10.34 -38.44
N THR A 341 0.74 10.08 -38.82
CA THR A 341 -0.08 11.09 -39.53
C THR A 341 -1.54 11.13 -39.12
N ASP A 342 -2.00 10.11 -38.41
CA ASP A 342 -3.38 10.05 -37.91
C ASP A 342 -3.52 10.89 -36.63
N LEU A 343 -2.58 10.77 -35.70
CA LEU A 343 -2.48 11.63 -34.50
C LEU A 343 -1.65 12.86 -34.85
N SER A 344 -1.95 14.02 -34.26
CA SER A 344 -1.10 15.19 -34.44
C SER A 344 -1.06 16.20 -33.29
N GLY A 345 0.14 16.72 -33.01
CA GLY A 345 0.35 17.82 -32.06
C GLY A 345 0.58 19.19 -32.72
N ALA A 346 0.48 19.29 -34.05
CA ALA A 346 0.96 20.43 -34.84
C ALA A 346 0.29 21.78 -34.50
N ILE A 347 -0.95 21.75 -34.00
CA ILE A 347 -1.73 22.96 -33.68
C ILE A 347 -2.31 22.91 -32.26
N GLY A 348 -2.19 21.77 -31.57
CA GLY A 348 -2.68 21.53 -30.21
C GLY A 348 -4.20 21.65 -30.10
N THR A 349 -4.93 21.41 -31.20
CA THR A 349 -6.40 21.38 -31.27
C THR A 349 -6.95 20.15 -32.00
N GLU A 350 -6.05 19.30 -32.47
CA GLU A 350 -6.33 18.02 -33.11
C GLU A 350 -6.73 17.04 -32.02
N ASP A 351 -7.87 16.40 -32.23
CA ASP A 351 -8.54 15.52 -31.28
C ASP A 351 -9.10 14.41 -32.16
N PHE A 352 -8.38 13.30 -32.23
CA PHE A 352 -8.61 12.26 -33.23
C PHE A 352 -9.93 11.51 -32.98
N ASP A 353 -10.29 11.27 -31.72
CA ASP A 353 -11.46 10.48 -31.32
C ASP A 353 -12.67 11.30 -30.82
N LEU A 354 -12.50 12.61 -30.67
CA LEU A 354 -13.51 13.62 -30.36
C LEU A 354 -14.03 13.59 -28.92
N ASP A 355 -13.19 13.24 -27.95
CA ASP A 355 -13.48 13.18 -26.50
C ASP A 355 -13.32 14.52 -25.77
N GLY A 356 -12.65 15.50 -26.40
CA GLY A 356 -12.38 16.82 -25.84
C GLY A 356 -10.99 16.98 -25.24
N LEU A 357 -10.13 15.95 -25.28
CA LEU A 357 -8.69 16.02 -25.18
C LEU A 357 -8.09 16.05 -26.59
N THR A 358 -7.02 16.81 -26.75
CA THR A 358 -6.26 16.78 -28.02
C THR A 358 -5.22 15.68 -27.96
N ASP A 359 -4.77 15.15 -29.11
CA ASP A 359 -3.74 14.10 -29.17
C ASP A 359 -2.47 14.51 -28.40
N LEU A 360 -2.11 15.82 -28.43
CA LEU A 360 -1.00 16.38 -27.66
C LEU A 360 -1.23 16.34 -26.14
N GLN A 361 -2.47 16.55 -25.69
CA GLN A 361 -2.81 16.49 -24.27
C GLN A 361 -2.76 15.05 -23.77
N GLU A 362 -3.27 14.09 -24.53
CA GLU A 362 -3.19 12.67 -24.19
C GLU A 362 -1.76 12.16 -24.20
N PHE A 363 -0.95 12.58 -25.18
CA PHE A 363 0.48 12.33 -25.16
C PHE A 363 1.12 12.89 -23.88
N GLN A 364 0.85 14.16 -23.54
CA GLN A 364 1.36 14.79 -22.32
C GLN A 364 0.90 14.08 -21.04
N ILE A 365 -0.34 13.59 -21.00
CA ILE A 365 -0.88 12.79 -19.90
C ILE A 365 -0.13 11.46 -19.80
N SER A 366 0.08 10.76 -20.92
CA SER A 366 0.77 9.46 -20.93
C SER A 366 2.20 9.51 -20.39
N ILE A 367 2.87 10.66 -20.49
CA ILE A 367 4.23 10.89 -19.99
C ILE A 367 4.28 11.77 -18.73
N GLY A 368 3.13 12.15 -18.15
CA GLY A 368 3.05 12.94 -16.92
C GLY A 368 3.49 14.41 -17.02
N THR A 369 3.46 15.01 -18.21
CA THR A 369 3.85 16.41 -18.46
C THR A 369 2.68 17.38 -18.63
N PHE A 370 1.44 16.90 -18.60
CA PHE A 370 0.22 17.71 -18.76
C PHE A 370 0.05 18.78 -17.65
N GLY A 371 0.39 18.43 -16.41
CA GLY A 371 0.25 19.31 -15.26
C GLY A 371 -1.16 19.34 -14.67
N GLY A 372 -1.52 20.40 -13.96
CA GLY A 372 -2.89 20.56 -13.40
C GLY A 372 -3.27 19.64 -12.24
N GLY A 373 -2.38 18.75 -11.79
CA GLY A 373 -2.69 17.73 -10.78
C GLY A 373 -3.08 16.38 -11.38
N VAL A 374 -3.06 16.25 -12.71
CA VAL A 374 -3.35 15.00 -13.43
C VAL A 374 -2.15 14.04 -13.34
N PRO A 375 -2.34 12.79 -12.85
CA PRO A 375 -1.31 11.74 -12.89
C PRO A 375 -0.91 11.34 -14.32
N ALA A 376 0.14 10.52 -14.43
CA ALA A 376 0.50 9.93 -15.71
C ALA A 376 -0.36 8.69 -15.98
N TYR A 377 -1.17 8.72 -17.05
CA TYR A 377 -1.96 7.57 -17.49
C TYR A 377 -1.34 6.99 -18.76
N ILE A 378 -0.39 6.07 -18.59
CA ILE A 378 0.40 5.52 -19.72
C ILE A 378 -0.43 4.78 -20.77
N ALA A 379 -1.61 4.30 -20.37
CA ALA A 379 -2.51 3.50 -21.20
C ALA A 379 -3.68 4.30 -21.80
N ILE A 380 -3.71 5.62 -21.63
CA ILE A 380 -4.71 6.49 -22.29
C ILE A 380 -4.58 6.33 -23.81
N ASP A 381 -5.67 5.96 -24.47
CA ASP A 381 -5.69 5.56 -25.89
C ASP A 381 -6.24 6.71 -26.75
N PRO A 382 -5.40 7.48 -27.45
CA PRO A 382 -5.80 8.65 -28.26
C PRO A 382 -6.63 8.30 -29.50
N THR A 383 -6.97 7.02 -29.67
CA THR A 383 -7.83 6.53 -30.73
C THR A 383 -9.22 6.14 -30.24
N LYS A 384 -9.48 6.29 -28.94
CA LYS A 384 -10.70 5.89 -28.26
C LYS A 384 -11.16 6.98 -27.30
N LYS A 385 -12.35 7.47 -27.60
CA LYS A 385 -13.06 8.45 -26.79
C LYS A 385 -13.26 8.08 -25.31
N ASP A 386 -13.29 6.79 -25.02
CA ASP A 386 -13.55 6.18 -23.71
C ASP A 386 -12.59 5.00 -23.66
N THR A 387 -11.45 5.19 -23.01
CA THR A 387 -10.31 4.28 -23.06
C THR A 387 -10.61 2.96 -22.35
N ASP A 388 -11.34 3.02 -21.23
CA ASP A 388 -11.65 1.88 -20.36
C ASP A 388 -13.06 1.29 -20.53
N ASP A 389 -13.86 1.86 -21.42
CA ASP A 389 -15.20 1.41 -21.85
C ASP A 389 -16.27 1.49 -20.72
N ASP A 390 -16.17 2.44 -19.79
CA ASP A 390 -17.10 2.61 -18.65
C ASP A 390 -18.33 3.49 -18.96
N ASN A 391 -18.36 4.11 -20.15
CA ASN A 391 -19.32 5.12 -20.66
C ASN A 391 -19.12 6.56 -20.14
N LEU A 392 -17.94 6.88 -19.63
CA LEU A 392 -17.44 8.23 -19.38
C LEU A 392 -16.28 8.48 -20.35
N GLU A 393 -16.28 9.64 -21.02
CA GLU A 393 -15.27 9.94 -22.03
C GLU A 393 -14.00 10.48 -21.35
N ASP A 394 -12.78 10.14 -21.80
CA ASP A 394 -11.53 10.48 -21.10
C ASP A 394 -11.43 11.99 -20.81
N GLY A 395 -11.82 12.84 -21.77
CA GLY A 395 -11.90 14.29 -21.57
C GLY A 395 -12.87 14.75 -20.49
N GLN A 396 -13.95 14.01 -20.23
CA GLN A 396 -14.86 14.27 -19.11
C GLN A 396 -14.26 13.86 -17.76
N GLU A 397 -13.41 12.83 -17.75
CA GLU A 397 -12.73 12.35 -16.55
C GLU A 397 -11.57 13.25 -16.16
N ILE A 398 -10.76 13.65 -17.14
CA ILE A 398 -9.64 14.58 -16.94
C ILE A 398 -10.13 16.00 -16.64
N ASN A 399 -11.21 16.46 -17.32
CA ASN A 399 -11.78 17.80 -17.14
C ASN A 399 -13.26 17.76 -16.72
N PRO A 400 -13.57 17.25 -15.51
CA PRO A 400 -14.94 17.04 -15.06
C PRO A 400 -15.66 18.36 -14.79
N THR A 401 -16.97 18.35 -15.04
CA THR A 401 -17.85 19.47 -14.64
C THR A 401 -18.52 19.15 -13.32
N ALA A 402 -18.40 20.07 -12.35
CA ALA A 402 -19.02 19.94 -11.04
C ALA A 402 -20.52 19.56 -11.15
N PRO A 403 -21.00 18.59 -10.34
CA PRO A 403 -20.35 18.07 -9.13
C PRO A 403 -19.36 16.91 -9.33
N ARG A 404 -19.20 16.39 -10.56
CA ARG A 404 -18.22 15.34 -10.84
C ARG A 404 -16.80 15.79 -10.49
N ILE A 405 -15.98 14.81 -10.16
CA ILE A 405 -14.56 14.95 -9.85
C ILE A 405 -13.75 14.14 -10.84
N GLN A 406 -12.43 14.29 -10.78
CA GLN A 406 -11.52 13.64 -11.70
C GLN A 406 -11.41 12.14 -11.37
N THR A 407 -11.47 11.30 -12.40
CA THR A 407 -11.33 9.83 -12.35
C THR A 407 -10.13 9.39 -13.21
N ASP A 408 -9.79 8.11 -13.15
CA ASP A 408 -8.72 7.49 -13.97
C ASP A 408 -9.32 6.97 -15.29
N PRO A 409 -9.05 7.60 -16.45
CA PRO A 409 -9.65 7.20 -17.73
C PRO A 409 -9.15 5.85 -18.26
N THR A 410 -8.25 5.20 -17.54
CA THR A 410 -7.74 3.86 -17.89
C THR A 410 -8.28 2.77 -16.97
N ASN A 411 -9.17 3.14 -16.04
CA ASN A 411 -9.78 2.26 -15.07
C ASN A 411 -11.22 2.71 -14.75
N GLY A 412 -12.20 2.06 -15.38
CA GLY A 412 -13.61 2.45 -15.33
C GLY A 412 -14.35 2.28 -14.00
N ASP A 413 -13.61 2.09 -12.91
CA ASP A 413 -14.04 2.00 -11.52
C ASP A 413 -12.83 2.48 -10.70
N THR A 414 -12.70 3.80 -10.55
CA THR A 414 -11.47 4.44 -10.08
C THR A 414 -11.10 4.02 -8.66
N ASP A 415 -12.08 3.79 -7.80
CA ASP A 415 -11.85 3.35 -6.41
C ASP A 415 -11.97 1.84 -6.19
N LEU A 416 -12.38 1.07 -7.20
CA LEU A 416 -12.48 -0.39 -7.22
C LEU A 416 -13.56 -0.95 -6.29
N ASP A 417 -14.60 -0.18 -6.01
CA ASP A 417 -15.69 -0.63 -5.14
C ASP A 417 -16.69 -1.54 -5.85
N GLY A 418 -16.68 -1.56 -7.19
CA GLY A 418 -17.57 -2.33 -8.07
C GLY A 418 -18.62 -1.51 -8.83
N LEU A 419 -18.69 -0.19 -8.63
CA LEU A 419 -19.49 0.74 -9.42
C LEU A 419 -18.64 1.42 -10.50
N PRO A 420 -19.15 1.56 -11.74
CA PRO A 420 -18.43 2.33 -12.74
C PRO A 420 -18.42 3.84 -12.45
N ASP A 421 -17.32 4.53 -12.76
CA ASP A 421 -17.19 5.97 -12.54
C ASP A 421 -18.35 6.75 -13.19
N ALA A 422 -18.82 6.29 -14.35
CA ALA A 422 -19.96 6.84 -15.07
C ALA A 422 -21.27 6.93 -14.25
N VAL A 423 -21.53 6.01 -13.31
CA VAL A 423 -22.75 6.03 -12.47
C VAL A 423 -22.59 6.83 -11.18
N GLU A 424 -21.35 7.11 -10.80
CA GLU A 424 -20.98 7.80 -9.56
C GLU A 424 -20.80 9.30 -9.80
N THR A 425 -21.91 10.02 -9.75
CA THR A 425 -21.96 11.43 -10.17
C THR A 425 -21.38 12.41 -9.16
N ASN A 426 -20.99 11.94 -7.96
CA ASN A 426 -20.56 12.75 -6.82
C ASN A 426 -21.56 13.87 -6.46
N SER A 427 -22.84 13.66 -6.78
CA SER A 427 -23.91 14.63 -6.53
C SER A 427 -24.36 14.66 -5.07
N GLY A 428 -24.00 13.64 -4.28
CA GLY A 428 -24.44 13.43 -2.90
C GLY A 428 -25.92 13.11 -2.79
N THR A 429 -26.57 12.65 -3.86
CA THR A 429 -27.99 12.31 -3.89
C THR A 429 -28.21 11.01 -4.65
N PHE A 430 -28.57 9.95 -3.92
CA PHE A 430 -28.93 8.68 -4.53
C PHE A 430 -30.25 8.78 -5.31
N THR A 431 -30.17 8.60 -6.63
CA THR A 431 -31.35 8.59 -7.52
C THR A 431 -31.75 7.16 -7.84
N ASP A 432 -30.84 6.38 -8.43
CA ASP A 432 -30.95 4.95 -8.67
C ASP A 432 -29.57 4.34 -9.00
N ALA A 433 -29.52 3.07 -9.41
CA ALA A 433 -28.27 2.38 -9.72
C ALA A 433 -27.50 2.92 -10.95
N ASN A 434 -28.07 3.84 -11.73
CA ASN A 434 -27.37 4.50 -12.85
C ASN A 434 -26.98 5.96 -12.53
N ASP A 435 -27.34 6.45 -11.34
CA ASP A 435 -26.94 7.75 -10.80
C ASP A 435 -26.98 7.64 -9.28
N THR A 436 -25.90 7.09 -8.74
CA THR A 436 -25.78 6.72 -7.33
C THR A 436 -25.52 7.94 -6.44
N GLY A 437 -25.02 9.03 -7.05
CA GLY A 437 -24.59 10.22 -6.34
C GLY A 437 -23.34 10.04 -5.48
N SER A 438 -22.81 8.81 -5.36
CA SER A 438 -21.57 8.48 -4.66
C SER A 438 -20.35 9.11 -5.31
N ASN A 439 -19.24 9.12 -4.58
CA ASN A 439 -17.96 9.67 -4.97
C ASN A 439 -17.11 8.57 -5.63
N PRO A 440 -16.77 8.68 -6.93
CA PRO A 440 -16.03 7.64 -7.69
C PRO A 440 -14.58 7.42 -7.25
N THR A 441 -14.13 8.10 -6.20
CA THR A 441 -12.74 8.01 -5.71
C THR A 441 -12.69 7.50 -4.28
N LEU A 442 -13.82 7.07 -3.71
CA LEU A 442 -13.97 6.64 -2.33
C LEU A 442 -14.87 5.40 -2.27
N CYS A 443 -14.26 4.25 -1.94
CA CYS A 443 -14.99 2.99 -1.83
C CYS A 443 -16.26 2.99 -0.95
N ASP A 444 -16.31 3.91 0.01
CA ASP A 444 -17.40 4.12 0.96
C ASP A 444 -17.58 5.62 1.09
N THR A 445 -18.57 6.17 0.39
CA THR A 445 -18.76 7.61 0.25
C THR A 445 -19.14 8.28 1.56
N ASP A 446 -19.94 7.63 2.39
CA ASP A 446 -20.48 8.22 3.61
C ASP A 446 -19.76 7.81 4.91
N GLY A 447 -18.86 6.83 4.82
CA GLY A 447 -17.94 6.41 5.87
C GLY A 447 -18.54 5.46 6.89
N ASP A 448 -19.52 4.64 6.51
CA ASP A 448 -20.21 3.69 7.39
C ASP A 448 -19.70 2.24 7.31
N PHE A 449 -18.70 2.00 6.46
CA PHE A 449 -18.02 0.74 6.11
C PHE A 449 -18.79 -0.22 5.21
N ALA A 450 -19.97 0.13 4.70
CA ALA A 450 -20.51 -0.53 3.52
C ALA A 450 -19.90 0.12 2.27
N THR A 451 -19.55 -0.69 1.26
CA THR A 451 -19.10 -0.12 -0.02
C THR A 451 -20.30 0.38 -0.81
N ASP A 452 -20.13 1.40 -1.63
CA ASP A 452 -21.24 2.03 -2.34
C ASP A 452 -21.95 1.02 -3.26
N SER A 453 -21.17 0.14 -3.93
CA SER A 453 -21.69 -0.96 -4.74
C SER A 453 -22.55 -1.96 -3.95
N TRP A 454 -22.18 -2.24 -2.70
CA TRP A 454 -22.90 -3.15 -1.81
C TRP A 454 -24.23 -2.52 -1.41
N GLU A 455 -24.21 -1.24 -1.08
CA GLU A 455 -25.39 -0.47 -0.72
C GLU A 455 -26.41 -0.41 -1.85
N VAL A 456 -25.98 -0.05 -3.06
CA VAL A 456 -26.82 -0.02 -4.25
C VAL A 456 -27.43 -1.41 -4.51
N THR A 457 -26.64 -2.47 -4.38
CA THR A 457 -27.10 -3.86 -4.56
C THR A 457 -28.21 -4.24 -3.58
N TYR A 458 -28.13 -3.78 -2.33
CA TYR A 458 -29.12 -4.05 -1.28
C TYR A 458 -30.13 -2.93 -1.05
N SER A 459 -30.24 -1.99 -2.00
CA SER A 459 -31.22 -0.91 -2.01
C SER A 459 -31.13 0.04 -0.81
N THR A 460 -29.91 0.34 -0.40
CA THR A 460 -29.60 1.42 0.55
C THR A 460 -28.98 2.62 -0.15
N ASP A 461 -28.85 3.73 0.57
CA ASP A 461 -28.36 5.01 0.04
C ASP A 461 -26.87 5.20 0.40
N PRO A 462 -25.94 5.12 -0.58
CA PRO A 462 -24.50 5.23 -0.34
C PRO A 462 -24.01 6.62 0.11
N ASN A 463 -24.92 7.58 0.21
CA ASN A 463 -24.60 8.94 0.66
C ASN A 463 -25.14 9.23 2.06
N SER A 464 -25.56 8.19 2.80
CA SER A 464 -26.25 8.31 4.07
C SER A 464 -25.87 7.18 5.04
N ALA A 465 -24.89 7.46 5.91
CA ALA A 465 -24.38 6.54 6.95
C ALA A 465 -25.43 5.96 7.93
N GLY A 466 -26.66 6.46 7.91
CA GLY A 466 -27.80 5.88 8.63
C GLY A 466 -28.54 4.79 7.84
N SER A 467 -28.09 4.46 6.64
CA SER A 467 -28.75 3.59 5.67
C SER A 467 -27.98 2.28 5.44
N ILE A 468 -27.28 1.73 6.42
CA ILE A 468 -26.45 0.53 6.22
C ILE A 468 -27.26 -0.75 5.90
N PRO A 469 -26.84 -1.58 4.92
CA PRO A 469 -27.36 -2.93 4.74
C PRO A 469 -27.14 -3.82 5.97
N GLY A 470 -28.21 -4.47 6.45
CA GLY A 470 -28.06 -5.52 7.47
C GLY A 470 -27.35 -6.78 6.91
N PRO A 471 -26.96 -7.73 7.77
CA PRO A 471 -26.36 -8.98 7.34
C PRO A 471 -27.24 -9.73 6.33
N ILE A 472 -26.63 -10.20 5.24
CA ILE A 472 -27.30 -10.93 4.17
C ILE A 472 -27.20 -12.45 4.39
N GLY A 473 -28.28 -13.17 4.07
CA GLY A 473 -28.34 -14.62 4.19
C GLY A 473 -28.68 -15.10 5.62
N PRO A 474 -28.44 -16.39 5.94
CA PRO A 474 -28.74 -16.94 7.27
C PRO A 474 -27.63 -16.62 8.27
N VAL A 475 -27.24 -15.34 8.33
CA VAL A 475 -26.17 -14.83 9.20
C VAL A 475 -26.73 -13.84 10.21
N ALA A 476 -26.23 -13.89 11.44
CA ALA A 476 -26.57 -12.94 12.50
C ALA A 476 -25.31 -12.51 13.26
N VAL A 477 -25.32 -11.27 13.76
CA VAL A 477 -24.33 -10.77 14.72
C VAL A 477 -24.93 -10.91 16.11
N VAL A 478 -24.18 -11.48 17.05
CA VAL A 478 -24.62 -11.63 18.43
C VAL A 478 -23.57 -11.03 19.37
N PRO A 479 -23.91 -9.98 20.14
CA PRO A 479 -23.04 -9.45 21.18
C PRO A 479 -22.77 -10.48 22.28
N ILE A 480 -21.55 -10.47 22.82
CA ILE A 480 -21.10 -11.30 23.93
C ILE A 480 -20.95 -10.42 25.15
N THR A 481 -21.76 -10.67 26.18
CA THR A 481 -21.80 -9.91 27.42
C THR A 481 -21.41 -10.73 28.65
N ASP A 482 -21.28 -12.05 28.51
CA ASP A 482 -20.88 -12.99 29.55
C ASP A 482 -20.62 -14.40 28.95
N ASP A 483 -20.25 -15.37 29.78
CA ASP A 483 -20.04 -16.75 29.33
C ASP A 483 -21.29 -17.37 28.69
N ALA A 484 -22.50 -17.07 29.17
CA ALA A 484 -23.73 -17.67 28.67
C ALA A 484 -24.10 -17.14 27.28
N SER A 485 -23.87 -15.85 27.04
CA SER A 485 -24.13 -15.18 25.76
C SER A 485 -23.31 -15.74 24.60
N THR A 486 -22.17 -16.40 24.85
CA THR A 486 -21.36 -17.08 23.83
C THR A 486 -22.11 -18.21 23.11
N GLY A 487 -23.19 -18.75 23.70
CA GLY A 487 -23.91 -19.90 23.18
C GLY A 487 -23.17 -21.24 23.36
N LEU A 488 -22.03 -21.23 24.06
CA LEU A 488 -21.22 -22.41 24.35
C LEU A 488 -21.79 -23.19 25.53
N ASP A 489 -22.12 -24.45 25.27
CA ASP A 489 -22.66 -25.42 26.24
C ASP A 489 -21.98 -26.79 26.04
N PRO A 490 -21.44 -27.43 27.09
CA PRO A 490 -20.78 -28.74 27.01
C PRO A 490 -21.74 -29.89 26.69
N ALA A 491 -23.06 -29.68 26.74
CA ALA A 491 -24.06 -30.65 26.30
C ALA A 491 -24.22 -30.70 24.77
N LYS A 492 -23.71 -29.71 24.03
CA LYS A 492 -23.76 -29.68 22.57
C LYS A 492 -22.64 -30.51 21.94
N THR A 493 -22.83 -30.87 20.67
CA THR A 493 -21.84 -31.63 19.88
C THR A 493 -21.15 -30.70 18.90
N TYR A 494 -19.86 -30.43 19.14
CA TYR A 494 -19.02 -29.62 18.27
C TYR A 494 -18.21 -30.50 17.31
N THR A 495 -18.10 -30.07 16.07
CA THR A 495 -17.16 -30.65 15.10
C THR A 495 -15.83 -29.91 15.09
N HIS A 496 -15.83 -28.60 15.37
CA HIS A 496 -14.64 -27.76 15.37
C HIS A 496 -14.68 -26.79 16.55
N LEU A 497 -13.56 -26.67 17.26
CA LEU A 497 -13.35 -25.73 18.37
C LEU A 497 -11.93 -25.18 18.27
N VAL A 498 -11.78 -24.04 17.61
CA VAL A 498 -10.48 -23.43 17.27
C VAL A 498 -10.36 -22.08 17.98
N SER A 499 -9.25 -21.88 18.69
CA SER A 499 -8.90 -20.60 19.31
C SER A 499 -7.63 -20.07 18.65
N GLY A 500 -7.63 -18.81 18.24
CA GLY A 500 -6.48 -18.18 17.60
C GLY A 500 -5.36 -17.95 18.61
N GLY A 501 -4.23 -18.61 18.44
CA GLY A 501 -3.01 -18.39 19.23
C GLY A 501 -2.89 -19.22 20.53
N GLN A 502 -3.92 -19.27 21.38
CA GLN A 502 -3.87 -20.02 22.65
C GLN A 502 -5.12 -20.85 22.92
N ALA A 503 -4.94 -22.00 23.59
CA ALA A 503 -6.06 -22.83 24.02
C ALA A 503 -6.84 -22.13 25.14
N ALA A 504 -8.16 -22.26 25.11
CA ALA A 504 -9.05 -21.63 26.07
C ALA A 504 -10.19 -22.58 26.45
N THR A 505 -10.89 -22.27 27.55
CA THR A 505 -12.07 -23.02 27.98
C THR A 505 -13.13 -22.05 28.47
N VAL A 506 -14.31 -22.11 27.87
CA VAL A 506 -15.46 -21.27 28.24
C VAL A 506 -16.65 -22.20 28.49
N ASN A 507 -17.33 -22.04 29.62
CA ASN A 507 -18.42 -22.94 30.06
C ASN A 507 -18.08 -24.45 30.03
N GLY A 508 -16.81 -24.82 30.17
CA GLY A 508 -16.37 -26.22 30.08
C GLY A 508 -16.24 -26.78 28.66
N VAL A 509 -16.39 -25.94 27.63
CA VAL A 509 -16.05 -26.25 26.24
C VAL A 509 -14.61 -25.83 25.97
N ALA A 510 -13.75 -26.77 25.58
CA ALA A 510 -12.32 -26.54 25.38
C ALA A 510 -11.97 -26.33 23.90
N PHE A 511 -11.22 -25.27 23.61
CA PHE A 511 -10.77 -24.91 22.26
C PHE A 511 -9.30 -25.28 22.03
N GLU A 512 -9.00 -25.80 20.85
CA GLU A 512 -7.63 -26.11 20.42
C GLU A 512 -6.95 -24.85 19.87
N ALA A 513 -5.67 -24.65 20.21
CA ALA A 513 -4.91 -23.49 19.75
C ALA A 513 -4.50 -23.63 18.29
N LEU A 514 -4.92 -22.70 17.44
CA LEU A 514 -4.34 -22.48 16.12
C LEU A 514 -3.08 -21.63 16.27
N ASN A 515 -2.01 -22.03 15.60
CA ASN A 515 -0.74 -21.31 15.60
C ASN A 515 -0.20 -21.19 14.16
N PRO A 516 0.92 -20.49 13.90
CA PRO A 516 1.49 -20.35 12.56
C PRO A 516 1.91 -21.66 11.85
N ALA A 517 1.82 -22.83 12.49
CA ALA A 517 1.91 -24.09 11.76
C ALA A 517 0.64 -24.41 10.96
N GLY A 518 -0.45 -23.67 11.19
CA GLY A 518 -1.64 -23.64 10.33
C GLY A 518 -2.56 -24.86 10.41
N VAL A 519 -2.33 -25.79 11.35
CA VAL A 519 -3.06 -27.07 11.41
C VAL A 519 -3.63 -27.33 12.80
N VAL A 520 -4.96 -27.45 12.85
CA VAL A 520 -5.74 -28.07 13.92
C VAL A 520 -6.45 -29.29 13.33
N THR A 521 -6.86 -30.28 14.13
CA THR A 521 -7.54 -31.45 13.59
C THR A 521 -8.78 -31.01 12.79
N ASP A 522 -8.87 -31.48 11.54
CA ASP A 522 -9.96 -31.18 10.60
C ASP A 522 -10.12 -29.68 10.27
N PHE A 523 -9.12 -28.85 10.55
CA PHE A 523 -9.14 -27.43 10.26
C PHE A 523 -7.80 -26.95 9.68
N THR A 524 -7.85 -26.28 8.54
CA THR A 524 -6.68 -25.63 7.94
C THR A 524 -6.87 -24.13 7.82
N TRP A 525 -5.78 -23.41 8.05
CA TRP A 525 -5.66 -21.99 7.76
C TRP A 525 -4.57 -21.81 6.71
N ASP A 526 -4.87 -21.07 5.66
CA ASP A 526 -3.97 -20.69 4.57
C ASP A 526 -4.04 -19.16 4.38
N THR A 527 -2.91 -18.54 4.08
CA THR A 527 -2.83 -17.10 3.77
C THR A 527 -2.48 -16.85 2.31
N LEU A 528 -2.52 -17.91 1.49
CA LEU A 528 -2.49 -17.93 0.03
C LEU A 528 -1.24 -17.31 -0.64
N THR A 529 -0.25 -16.86 0.13
CA THR A 529 1.10 -16.39 -0.28
C THR A 529 1.88 -15.74 0.87
N TRP A 530 1.19 -15.37 1.95
CA TRP A 530 1.70 -14.51 3.01
C TRP A 530 2.22 -15.27 4.24
N LEU A 531 2.84 -14.54 5.18
CA LEU A 531 3.34 -15.15 6.41
C LEU A 531 2.22 -15.34 7.43
N GLN A 532 2.02 -16.58 7.89
CA GLN A 532 1.16 -16.87 9.02
C GLN A 532 1.77 -16.32 10.31
N SER A 533 1.00 -15.51 11.04
CA SER A 533 1.43 -14.87 12.29
C SER A 533 0.39 -15.02 13.40
N GLN A 534 0.82 -14.80 14.64
CA GLN A 534 -0.07 -14.85 15.80
C GLN A 534 0.29 -13.81 16.84
N VAL A 535 -0.71 -13.41 17.61
CA VAL A 535 -0.57 -12.62 18.83
C VAL A 535 -1.12 -13.45 19.99
N LEU A 536 -0.37 -13.50 21.10
CA LEU A 536 -0.70 -14.30 22.27
C LEU A 536 -0.96 -13.41 23.48
N ALA A 537 -2.08 -13.65 24.16
CA ALA A 537 -2.46 -13.05 25.44
C ALA A 537 -2.28 -11.51 25.47
N ASN A 538 -2.71 -10.84 24.40
CA ASN A 538 -2.63 -9.40 24.25
C ASN A 538 -4.00 -8.84 23.80
N PRO A 539 -4.67 -8.04 24.65
CA PRO A 539 -5.94 -7.44 24.30
C PRO A 539 -5.80 -6.34 23.22
N GLY A 540 -4.61 -5.78 23.00
CA GLY A 540 -4.46 -4.54 22.23
C GLY A 540 -5.13 -3.39 22.97
N ASP A 541 -5.92 -2.59 22.26
CA ASP A 541 -6.70 -1.48 22.85
C ASP A 541 -8.08 -1.92 23.37
N TRP A 542 -8.44 -3.18 23.18
CA TRP A 542 -9.71 -3.72 23.65
C TRP A 542 -9.82 -3.66 25.18
N ASP A 543 -10.95 -3.15 25.70
CA ASP A 543 -11.32 -3.18 27.12
C ASP A 543 -12.34 -4.31 27.39
N PRO A 544 -11.91 -5.48 27.89
CA PRO A 544 -12.80 -6.62 28.16
C PRO A 544 -13.82 -6.31 29.26
N VAL A 545 -13.46 -5.47 30.22
CA VAL A 545 -14.35 -5.09 31.32
C VAL A 545 -15.44 -4.16 30.80
N GLY A 546 -15.06 -3.20 29.94
CA GLY A 546 -15.99 -2.33 29.22
C GLY A 546 -16.94 -3.09 28.29
N ALA A 547 -16.46 -4.17 27.67
CA ALA A 547 -17.26 -5.12 26.88
C ALA A 547 -18.24 -5.96 27.73
N GLY A 548 -18.08 -5.96 29.06
CA GLY A 548 -18.88 -6.75 29.99
C GLY A 548 -18.50 -8.23 30.06
N VAL A 549 -17.47 -8.67 29.33
CA VAL A 549 -17.16 -10.10 29.21
C VAL A 549 -16.51 -10.68 30.49
N SER A 550 -16.62 -11.99 30.67
CA SER A 550 -15.97 -12.69 31.77
C SER A 550 -14.49 -12.97 31.46
N ALA A 551 -13.70 -13.30 32.49
CA ALA A 551 -12.31 -13.73 32.33
C ALA A 551 -12.14 -14.98 31.44
N ASN A 552 -13.14 -15.85 31.35
CA ASN A 552 -13.08 -17.02 30.47
C ASN A 552 -13.21 -16.60 28.99
N VAL A 553 -14.15 -15.70 28.69
CA VAL A 553 -14.32 -15.13 27.35
C VAL A 553 -13.11 -14.28 26.97
N GLU A 554 -12.61 -13.46 27.89
CA GLU A 554 -11.37 -12.72 27.71
C GLU A 554 -10.21 -13.67 27.35
N SER A 555 -10.06 -14.78 28.07
CA SER A 555 -9.04 -15.79 27.74
C SER A 555 -9.19 -16.40 26.35
N LEU A 556 -10.42 -16.49 25.81
CA LEU A 556 -10.67 -16.97 24.45
C LEU A 556 -10.30 -15.93 23.40
N LEU A 557 -10.52 -14.63 23.67
CA LEU A 557 -10.38 -13.54 22.69
C LEU A 557 -9.08 -12.70 22.84
N ASN A 558 -8.26 -12.99 23.85
CA ASN A 558 -6.98 -12.31 24.08
C ASN A 558 -5.86 -12.77 23.13
N SER A 559 -6.09 -13.79 22.31
CA SER A 559 -5.12 -14.26 21.32
C SER A 559 -5.81 -14.35 19.96
N PHE A 560 -5.04 -14.23 18.88
CA PHE A 560 -5.55 -14.40 17.52
C PHE A 560 -4.44 -14.76 16.54
N THR A 561 -4.84 -15.32 15.41
CA THR A 561 -3.99 -15.50 14.23
C THR A 561 -4.35 -14.49 13.15
N TYR A 562 -3.36 -14.10 12.36
CA TYR A 562 -3.50 -13.12 11.29
C TYR A 562 -2.44 -13.32 10.20
N SER A 563 -2.66 -12.73 9.03
CA SER A 563 -1.67 -12.68 7.96
C SER A 563 -0.69 -11.54 8.22
N GLY A 564 0.58 -11.88 8.46
CA GLY A 564 1.66 -10.96 8.86
C GLY A 564 2.11 -9.97 7.78
N THR A 565 1.73 -10.21 6.53
CA THR A 565 2.03 -9.35 5.37
C THR A 565 0.77 -8.98 4.58
N GLY A 566 -0.41 -9.48 4.98
CA GLY A 566 -1.68 -9.28 4.29
C GLY A 566 -2.44 -8.00 4.67
N ALA A 567 -1.72 -6.91 4.95
CA ALA A 567 -2.35 -5.64 5.30
C ALA A 567 -2.84 -4.83 4.08
N ASN A 568 -2.52 -5.27 2.86
CA ASN A 568 -2.83 -4.55 1.64
C ASN A 568 -4.14 -5.02 1.00
N PRO A 569 -4.80 -4.16 0.22
CA PRO A 569 -6.00 -4.50 -0.54
C PRO A 569 -5.83 -5.79 -1.37
N GLY A 570 -6.88 -6.60 -1.43
CA GLY A 570 -6.89 -7.91 -2.09
C GLY A 570 -6.19 -9.03 -1.32
N SER A 571 -5.57 -8.76 -0.18
CA SER A 571 -4.96 -9.82 0.64
C SER A 571 -6.02 -10.70 1.28
N SER A 572 -5.87 -12.02 1.13
CA SER A 572 -6.87 -13.00 1.56
C SER A 572 -6.34 -14.03 2.56
N GLN A 573 -7.21 -14.48 3.45
CA GLN A 573 -7.00 -15.64 4.32
C GLN A 573 -8.11 -16.65 4.10
N ARG A 574 -7.76 -17.93 4.05
CA ARG A 574 -8.67 -19.04 3.82
C ARG A 574 -8.67 -19.98 5.01
N PHE A 575 -9.86 -20.22 5.56
CA PHE A 575 -10.09 -21.16 6.66
C PHE A 575 -10.98 -22.30 6.17
N THR A 576 -10.50 -23.54 6.22
CA THR A 576 -11.26 -24.71 5.76
C THR A 576 -11.58 -25.61 6.94
N LEU A 577 -12.87 -25.85 7.16
CA LEU A 577 -13.38 -26.88 8.06
C LEU A 577 -13.60 -28.14 7.22
N SER A 578 -12.96 -29.24 7.56
CA SER A 578 -13.05 -30.52 6.84
C SER A 578 -13.83 -31.57 7.64
N ASN A 579 -13.99 -32.76 7.06
CA ASN A 579 -14.68 -33.90 7.69
C ASN A 579 -16.12 -33.62 8.17
N LEU A 580 -16.80 -32.66 7.52
CA LEU A 580 -18.23 -32.44 7.71
C LEU A 580 -19.05 -33.60 7.11
N THR A 581 -20.21 -33.88 7.69
CA THR A 581 -21.16 -34.85 7.15
C THR A 581 -22.08 -34.15 6.17
N GLN A 582 -21.93 -34.46 4.88
CA GLN A 582 -22.80 -33.91 3.83
C GLN A 582 -24.29 -34.13 4.16
N GLY A 583 -25.09 -33.07 4.03
CA GLY A 583 -26.53 -33.06 4.33
C GLY A 583 -26.87 -32.85 5.80
N ALA A 584 -25.90 -32.81 6.72
CA ALA A 584 -26.12 -32.38 8.10
C ALA A 584 -26.16 -30.85 8.19
N THR A 585 -26.94 -30.34 9.15
CA THR A 585 -27.03 -28.91 9.45
C THR A 585 -26.06 -28.54 10.57
N TYR A 586 -25.36 -27.43 10.40
CA TYR A 586 -24.34 -26.93 11.32
C TYR A 586 -24.59 -25.47 11.67
N ASP A 587 -24.22 -25.09 12.90
CA ASP A 587 -24.16 -23.70 13.35
C ASP A 587 -22.68 -23.32 13.51
N LEU A 588 -22.17 -22.53 12.57
CA LEU A 588 -20.87 -21.90 12.65
C LEU A 588 -20.98 -20.63 13.52
N ARG A 589 -19.97 -20.38 14.37
CA ARG A 589 -19.74 -19.10 15.04
C ARG A 589 -18.29 -18.65 14.85
N LEU A 590 -18.11 -17.41 14.39
CA LEU A 590 -16.84 -16.70 14.32
C LEU A 590 -16.83 -15.63 15.41
N TYR A 591 -16.01 -15.82 16.43
CA TYR A 591 -15.93 -14.89 17.56
C TYR A 591 -14.91 -13.80 17.23
N SER A 592 -15.21 -12.57 17.60
CA SER A 592 -14.39 -11.41 17.28
C SER A 592 -14.54 -10.28 18.31
N ARG A 593 -13.59 -9.35 18.27
CA ARG A 593 -13.53 -8.10 19.02
C ARG A 593 -12.59 -7.14 18.30
N MET A 594 -12.60 -5.85 18.68
CA MET A 594 -11.68 -4.85 18.13
C MET A 594 -10.21 -5.11 18.54
N TRP A 595 -9.25 -4.74 17.70
CA TRP A 595 -7.82 -4.66 18.06
C TRP A 595 -7.33 -3.25 18.38
N ASP A 596 -7.76 -2.26 17.60
CA ASP A 596 -7.30 -0.88 17.63
C ASP A 596 -8.52 0.07 17.62
N ASP A 597 -8.60 0.99 18.58
CA ASP A 597 -9.70 1.98 18.68
C ASP A 597 -9.41 3.30 17.96
N ASN A 598 -8.24 3.44 17.34
CA ASN A 598 -7.84 4.65 16.67
C ASN A 598 -8.82 4.98 15.54
N PRO A 599 -9.59 6.08 15.61
CA PRO A 599 -10.58 6.42 14.60
C PRO A 599 -9.95 6.78 13.25
N ALA A 600 -8.65 7.08 13.21
CA ALA A 600 -7.90 7.33 11.99
C ALA A 600 -7.29 6.04 11.38
N ALA A 601 -7.36 4.90 12.08
CA ALA A 601 -7.00 3.61 11.51
C ALA A 601 -8.10 3.11 10.57
N SER A 602 -7.75 2.24 9.63
CA SER A 602 -8.63 1.69 8.60
C SER A 602 -9.91 1.01 9.12
N GLY A 603 -9.99 0.67 10.41
CA GLY A 603 -11.10 -0.14 10.95
C GLY A 603 -11.04 -1.63 10.57
N ARG A 604 -10.01 -2.04 9.82
CA ARG A 604 -9.79 -3.40 9.33
C ARG A 604 -11.02 -3.93 8.57
N PRO A 605 -11.35 -3.33 7.42
CA PRO A 605 -12.44 -3.82 6.59
C PRO A 605 -12.12 -5.23 6.10
N SER A 606 -13.09 -6.13 6.14
CA SER A 606 -12.91 -7.50 5.67
C SER A 606 -14.17 -8.01 4.97
N ASP A 607 -14.02 -8.43 3.72
CA ASP A 607 -15.01 -9.24 3.03
C ASP A 607 -14.94 -10.67 3.54
N LEU A 608 -16.04 -11.15 4.12
CA LEU A 608 -16.18 -12.53 4.58
C LEU A 608 -17.08 -13.30 3.64
N VAL A 609 -16.57 -14.34 3.01
CA VAL A 609 -17.33 -15.20 2.10
C VAL A 609 -17.33 -16.62 2.62
N PHE A 610 -18.53 -17.15 2.89
CA PHE A 610 -18.74 -18.55 3.21
C PHE A 610 -19.00 -19.34 1.93
N ILE A 611 -18.15 -20.34 1.65
CA ILE A 611 -18.22 -21.20 0.46
C ILE A 611 -18.63 -22.60 0.92
N ASN A 612 -19.88 -22.97 0.66
CA ASN A 612 -20.50 -24.24 1.00
C ASN A 612 -20.83 -25.03 -0.27
N GLY A 613 -19.83 -25.70 -0.85
CA GLY A 613 -20.00 -26.39 -2.13
C GLY A 613 -20.22 -25.41 -3.28
N ALA A 614 -21.43 -25.37 -3.84
CA ALA A 614 -21.79 -24.42 -4.91
C ALA A 614 -22.43 -23.13 -4.37
N GLU A 615 -22.76 -23.10 -3.08
CA GLU A 615 -23.36 -21.93 -2.43
C GLU A 615 -22.28 -20.99 -1.89
N LEU A 616 -22.46 -19.71 -2.17
CA LEU A 616 -21.61 -18.59 -1.75
C LEU A 616 -22.48 -17.64 -0.93
N VAL A 617 -22.06 -17.33 0.29
CA VAL A 617 -22.76 -16.37 1.16
C VAL A 617 -21.76 -15.35 1.66
N GLN A 618 -21.91 -14.11 1.19
CA GLN A 618 -21.23 -12.94 1.73
C GLN A 618 -22.25 -12.16 2.55
N PRO A 619 -22.15 -12.13 3.90
CA PRO A 619 -23.11 -11.41 4.73
C PRO A 619 -22.87 -9.90 4.75
N TYR A 620 -21.64 -9.46 4.46
CA TYR A 620 -21.19 -8.07 4.50
C TYR A 620 -20.15 -7.81 3.42
N SER A 621 -20.11 -6.59 2.90
CA SER A 621 -18.90 -6.03 2.30
C SER A 621 -18.15 -5.19 3.34
N ALA A 622 -16.82 -5.18 3.25
CA ALA A 622 -15.92 -4.32 4.03
C ALA A 622 -16.17 -4.30 5.55
N MET A 623 -16.61 -5.42 6.14
CA MET A 623 -17.00 -5.51 7.54
C MET A 623 -15.93 -4.92 8.49
N PRO A 624 -16.26 -3.94 9.34
CA PRO A 624 -15.26 -3.22 10.13
C PRO A 624 -14.93 -3.97 11.42
N LEU A 625 -13.97 -4.91 11.35
CA LEU A 625 -13.61 -5.76 12.49
C LEU A 625 -13.24 -4.97 13.75
N ASP A 626 -12.57 -3.83 13.57
CA ASP A 626 -12.10 -2.95 14.66
C ASP A 626 -13.14 -1.89 15.06
N ARG A 627 -14.38 -1.95 14.53
CA ARG A 627 -15.53 -1.09 14.90
C ARG A 627 -16.77 -1.91 15.28
N PRO A 628 -16.68 -2.81 16.28
CA PRO A 628 -17.78 -3.71 16.61
C PRO A 628 -19.07 -2.99 16.99
N GLY A 629 -19.01 -1.75 17.49
CA GLY A 629 -20.21 -0.96 17.81
C GLY A 629 -21.11 -0.69 16.59
N LEU A 630 -20.53 -0.52 15.39
CA LEU A 630 -21.29 -0.36 14.15
C LEU A 630 -22.03 -1.65 13.79
N ILE A 631 -21.40 -2.80 14.05
CA ILE A 631 -21.92 -4.12 13.71
C ILE A 631 -22.98 -4.58 14.73
N THR A 632 -22.79 -4.26 16.01
CA THR A 632 -23.71 -4.64 17.10
C THR A 632 -24.82 -3.62 17.32
N GLY A 633 -24.71 -2.42 16.75
CA GLY A 633 -25.60 -1.29 16.98
C GLY A 633 -25.38 -0.60 18.34
N SER A 634 -24.23 -0.82 18.99
CA SER A 634 -23.89 -0.16 20.24
C SER A 634 -23.17 1.17 20.01
N SER A 635 -23.20 2.03 21.03
CA SER A 635 -22.45 3.29 21.01
C SER A 635 -20.97 3.14 21.40
N PHE A 636 -20.46 1.92 21.56
CA PHE A 636 -19.13 1.64 22.10
C PHE A 636 -18.39 0.60 21.24
N ASN A 637 -17.14 0.88 20.85
CA ASN A 637 -16.35 -0.05 20.05
C ASN A 637 -15.69 -1.18 20.86
N ASN A 638 -16.06 -1.39 22.13
CA ASN A 638 -15.46 -2.47 22.94
C ASN A 638 -16.20 -3.80 22.86
N ASP A 639 -17.32 -3.87 22.16
CA ASP A 639 -18.12 -5.08 22.14
C ASP A 639 -17.33 -6.28 21.61
N ALA A 640 -17.41 -7.39 22.34
CA ALA A 640 -17.13 -8.71 21.77
C ALA A 640 -18.41 -9.22 21.12
N TYR A 641 -18.28 -9.95 20.02
CA TYR A 641 -19.41 -10.50 19.29
C TYR A 641 -19.04 -11.82 18.63
N TYR A 642 -20.04 -12.54 18.13
CA TYR A 642 -19.81 -13.55 17.11
C TYR A 642 -20.75 -13.36 15.93
N LEU A 643 -20.24 -13.64 14.73
CA LEU A 643 -21.06 -13.94 13.57
C LEU A 643 -21.54 -15.37 13.69
N SER A 644 -22.81 -15.63 13.47
CA SER A 644 -23.33 -16.98 13.34
C SER A 644 -23.87 -17.25 11.96
N TYR A 645 -23.53 -18.40 11.39
CA TYR A 645 -23.99 -18.87 10.09
C TYR A 645 -24.52 -20.29 10.23
N GLN A 646 -25.83 -20.48 9.99
CA GLN A 646 -26.43 -21.82 9.94
C GLN A 646 -26.47 -22.32 8.50
N TYR A 647 -25.91 -23.51 8.25
CA TYR A 647 -25.81 -24.06 6.90
C TYR A 647 -26.03 -25.56 6.86
N VAL A 648 -26.48 -26.07 5.70
CA VAL A 648 -26.52 -27.51 5.41
C VAL A 648 -25.30 -27.85 4.58
N ALA A 649 -24.41 -28.69 5.11
CA ALA A 649 -23.15 -29.00 4.42
C ALA A 649 -23.42 -29.64 3.05
N GLN A 650 -23.05 -28.95 1.97
CA GLN A 650 -23.21 -29.46 0.60
C GLN A 650 -22.10 -30.44 0.22
N THR A 651 -20.95 -30.33 0.87
CA THR A 651 -19.78 -31.20 0.72
C THR A 651 -19.27 -31.62 2.10
N THR A 652 -18.07 -32.20 2.16
CA THR A 652 -17.37 -32.49 3.42
C THR A 652 -16.60 -31.29 3.97
N GLU A 653 -16.68 -30.13 3.31
CA GLU A 653 -15.93 -28.94 3.67
C GLU A 653 -16.81 -27.69 3.69
N LEU A 654 -16.49 -26.78 4.60
CA LEU A 654 -16.90 -25.38 4.53
C LEU A 654 -15.63 -24.53 4.46
N VAL A 655 -15.57 -23.61 3.50
CA VAL A 655 -14.47 -22.66 3.40
C VAL A 655 -14.96 -21.27 3.79
N ILE A 656 -14.15 -20.55 4.54
CA ILE A 656 -14.33 -19.15 4.90
C ILE A 656 -13.17 -18.39 4.28
N GLU A 657 -13.49 -17.49 3.36
CA GLU A 657 -12.52 -16.59 2.74
C GLU A 657 -12.69 -15.21 3.37
N ALA A 658 -11.61 -14.69 3.93
CA ALA A 658 -11.55 -13.38 4.56
C ALA A 658 -10.55 -12.52 3.80
N THR A 659 -11.04 -11.56 3.04
CA THR A 659 -10.26 -10.74 2.11
C THR A 659 -10.33 -9.28 2.51
N VAL A 660 -9.20 -8.58 2.47
CA VAL A 660 -9.18 -7.11 2.55
C VAL A 660 -9.77 -6.59 1.23
N PRO A 661 -10.84 -5.78 1.23
CA PRO A 661 -11.43 -5.27 0.00
C PRO A 661 -10.38 -4.63 -0.90
N VAL A 662 -10.53 -4.78 -2.23
CA VAL A 662 -9.55 -4.25 -3.21
C VAL A 662 -9.51 -2.73 -3.26
N CYS A 663 -10.62 -2.10 -2.92
CA CYS A 663 -10.80 -0.66 -2.80
C CYS A 663 -10.33 -0.08 -1.43
N ALA A 664 -9.96 -0.94 -0.47
CA ALA A 664 -9.64 -0.50 0.88
C ALA A 664 -8.36 0.36 0.90
N PRO A 665 -8.17 1.23 1.90
CA PRO A 665 -6.91 1.96 2.04
C PRO A 665 -5.70 1.02 2.17
N GLY A 666 -4.53 1.46 1.69
CA GLY A 666 -3.27 0.76 1.94
C GLY A 666 -3.01 0.56 3.44
N ASN A 667 -2.42 -0.58 3.82
CA ASN A 667 -2.20 -0.98 5.22
C ASN A 667 -3.49 -1.15 6.06
N SER A 668 -4.60 -1.52 5.43
CA SER A 668 -5.87 -1.82 6.10
C SER A 668 -5.82 -2.94 7.16
N GLY A 669 -4.81 -3.80 7.11
CA GLY A 669 -4.64 -4.91 8.06
C GLY A 669 -5.45 -6.15 7.68
N SER A 670 -4.95 -7.33 8.03
CA SER A 670 -5.62 -8.60 7.69
C SER A 670 -6.67 -9.01 8.73
N PHE A 671 -7.61 -9.86 8.33
CA PHE A 671 -8.60 -10.46 9.23
C PHE A 671 -7.96 -11.12 10.46
N HIS A 672 -8.52 -10.88 11.64
CA HIS A 672 -8.09 -11.54 12.88
C HIS A 672 -9.01 -12.70 13.21
N LEU A 673 -8.47 -13.92 13.22
CA LEU A 673 -9.21 -15.07 13.72
C LEU A 673 -8.96 -15.22 15.23
N TYR A 674 -9.89 -14.72 16.05
CA TYR A 674 -9.85 -14.85 17.50
C TYR A 674 -10.31 -16.24 17.97
N ALA A 675 -11.50 -16.68 17.55
CA ALA A 675 -11.94 -18.05 17.78
C ALA A 675 -13.05 -18.45 16.79
N LEU A 676 -13.26 -19.76 16.66
CA LEU A 676 -14.29 -20.36 15.84
C LEU A 676 -14.86 -21.61 16.54
N SER A 677 -16.18 -21.75 16.52
CA SER A 677 -16.85 -23.00 16.86
C SER A 677 -17.78 -23.43 15.76
N ASN A 678 -17.82 -24.72 15.45
CA ASN A 678 -18.84 -25.30 14.57
C ASN A 678 -19.53 -26.44 15.32
N GLU A 679 -20.86 -26.36 15.45
CA GLU A 679 -21.67 -27.37 16.14
C GLU A 679 -22.69 -28.00 15.21
N ILE A 680 -23.10 -29.24 15.50
CA ILE A 680 -24.28 -29.81 14.86
C ILE A 680 -25.48 -28.98 15.30
N ALA A 681 -26.19 -28.40 14.34
CA ALA A 681 -27.21 -27.41 14.63
C ALA A 681 -28.34 -27.98 15.49
N SER A 682 -28.75 -27.19 16.48
CA SER A 682 -29.78 -27.55 17.47
C SER A 682 -30.86 -26.47 17.51
N GLY A 683 -31.60 -26.29 16.42
CA GLY A 683 -32.58 -25.20 16.36
C GLY A 683 -33.00 -24.81 14.96
N ALA A 684 -33.69 -23.67 14.87
CA ALA A 684 -33.79 -22.87 13.65
C ALA A 684 -32.56 -21.92 13.57
N PRO A 685 -32.27 -21.31 12.41
CA PRO A 685 -31.24 -20.29 12.32
C PRO A 685 -31.45 -19.16 13.34
N LEU A 686 -30.36 -18.57 13.83
CA LEU A 686 -30.42 -17.38 14.69
C LEU A 686 -31.16 -16.25 13.98
N GLY A 687 -32.01 -15.51 14.72
CA GLY A 687 -32.91 -14.49 14.15
C GLY A 687 -34.17 -15.03 13.47
N GLN A 688 -34.32 -16.35 13.35
CA GLN A 688 -35.53 -16.97 12.79
C GLN A 688 -36.34 -17.72 13.85
N ILE A 689 -37.66 -17.56 13.77
CA ILE A 689 -38.63 -18.38 14.50
C ILE A 689 -39.44 -19.15 13.48
N LEU A 690 -39.24 -20.46 13.41
CA LEU A 690 -39.97 -21.36 12.54
C LEU A 690 -41.19 -21.91 13.29
N ILE A 691 -42.39 -21.47 12.92
CA ILE A 691 -43.61 -22.04 13.50
C ILE A 691 -43.80 -23.47 12.96
N THR A 692 -43.69 -24.47 13.84
CA THR A 692 -43.72 -25.89 13.47
C THR A 692 -45.11 -26.49 13.57
N ASN A 693 -45.96 -25.96 14.45
CA ASN A 693 -47.34 -26.40 14.60
C ASN A 693 -48.23 -25.34 15.24
N GLN A 694 -49.51 -25.33 14.88
CA GLN A 694 -50.53 -24.49 15.51
C GLN A 694 -51.77 -25.31 15.79
N LEU A 695 -52.21 -25.38 17.05
CA LEU A 695 -53.33 -26.23 17.46
C LEU A 695 -54.20 -25.53 18.49
N ARG A 696 -55.53 -25.57 18.31
CA ARG A 696 -56.49 -25.19 19.35
C ARG A 696 -56.83 -26.41 20.21
N LEU A 697 -56.63 -26.31 21.52
CA LEU A 697 -56.83 -27.37 22.49
C LEU A 697 -58.32 -27.47 22.91
N GLY A 698 -58.70 -28.60 23.50
CA GLY A 698 -60.10 -28.90 23.86
C GLY A 698 -60.69 -27.99 24.95
N ASP A 699 -59.85 -27.24 25.67
CA ASP A 699 -60.25 -26.23 26.65
C ASP A 699 -60.37 -24.81 26.05
N GLY A 700 -60.12 -24.67 24.74
CA GLY A 700 -60.19 -23.41 24.00
C GLY A 700 -58.88 -22.63 23.93
N SER A 701 -57.82 -23.06 24.62
CA SER A 701 -56.47 -22.47 24.50
C SER A 701 -55.83 -22.75 23.13
N VAL A 702 -54.82 -21.97 22.75
CA VAL A 702 -54.08 -22.14 21.49
C VAL A 702 -52.63 -22.47 21.80
N ALA A 703 -52.15 -23.61 21.30
CA ALA A 703 -50.76 -24.00 21.36
C ALA A 703 -50.07 -23.66 20.03
N ILE A 704 -48.98 -22.90 20.11
CA ILE A 704 -48.08 -22.61 18.99
C ILE A 704 -46.75 -23.28 19.31
N ALA A 705 -46.44 -24.36 18.60
CA ALA A 705 -45.11 -24.96 18.65
C ALA A 705 -44.22 -24.26 17.61
N PHE A 706 -42.98 -24.01 17.98
CA PHE A 706 -42.03 -23.33 17.13
C PHE A 706 -40.63 -23.86 17.40
N LYS A 707 -39.73 -23.61 16.44
CA LYS A 707 -38.30 -23.84 16.58
C LYS A 707 -37.59 -22.50 16.43
N ALA A 708 -36.70 -22.18 17.35
CA ALA A 708 -35.95 -20.93 17.35
C ALA A 708 -34.56 -21.14 17.96
N LYS A 709 -33.85 -20.07 18.32
CA LYS A 709 -32.60 -20.13 19.10
C LYS A 709 -32.84 -20.97 20.36
N SER A 710 -31.95 -21.94 20.62
CA SER A 710 -32.04 -22.83 21.78
C SER A 710 -31.84 -22.09 23.09
N GLN A 711 -32.47 -22.62 24.16
CA GLN A 711 -32.41 -22.07 25.53
C GLN A 711 -32.75 -20.58 25.66
N THR A 712 -33.55 -20.03 24.74
CA THR A 712 -33.86 -18.60 24.66
C THR A 712 -35.29 -18.37 25.12
N THR A 713 -35.50 -17.33 25.91
CA THR A 713 -36.84 -16.96 26.40
C THR A 713 -37.45 -15.93 25.48
N TYR A 714 -38.62 -16.25 24.92
CA TYR A 714 -39.38 -15.40 24.03
C TYR A 714 -40.64 -14.89 24.72
N GLN A 715 -41.05 -13.67 24.40
CA GLN A 715 -42.33 -13.10 24.76
C GLN A 715 -43.39 -13.39 23.71
N VAL A 716 -44.62 -13.57 24.19
CA VAL A 716 -45.79 -13.72 23.32
C VAL A 716 -46.64 -12.46 23.41
N THR A 717 -46.78 -11.77 22.29
CA THR A 717 -47.61 -10.57 22.14
C THR A 717 -48.75 -10.82 21.16
N LYS A 718 -49.80 -9.98 21.19
CA LYS A 718 -50.99 -10.12 20.36
C LYS A 718 -51.40 -8.84 19.65
N SER A 719 -52.04 -9.00 18.50
CA SER A 719 -52.73 -7.94 17.76
C SER A 719 -54.08 -8.46 17.26
N SER A 720 -55.11 -7.62 17.30
CA SER A 720 -56.45 -8.00 16.83
C SER A 720 -56.64 -7.82 15.31
N ASN A 721 -55.76 -7.05 14.64
CA ASN A 721 -55.99 -6.64 13.25
C ASN A 721 -54.74 -6.37 12.40
N LEU A 722 -53.52 -6.49 12.93
CA LEU A 722 -52.25 -6.15 12.25
C LEU A 722 -52.07 -4.68 11.84
N VAL A 723 -52.97 -3.76 12.23
CA VAL A 723 -52.91 -2.33 11.86
C VAL A 723 -52.24 -1.47 12.96
N GLY A 724 -51.62 -2.10 13.97
CA GLY A 724 -50.93 -1.41 15.06
C GLY A 724 -49.94 -2.33 15.79
N ALA A 725 -49.20 -1.76 16.75
CA ALA A 725 -48.20 -2.49 17.53
C ALA A 725 -48.81 -3.70 18.26
N PHE A 726 -48.07 -4.79 18.30
CA PHE A 726 -48.43 -5.93 19.15
C PHE A 726 -48.33 -5.52 20.62
N SER A 727 -49.31 -5.95 21.41
CA SER A 727 -49.39 -5.68 22.84
C SER A 727 -49.17 -6.96 23.65
N PRO A 728 -48.65 -6.90 24.88
CA PRO A 728 -48.60 -8.06 25.76
C PRO A 728 -49.98 -8.70 25.98
N LEU A 729 -50.01 -10.01 26.26
CA LEU A 729 -51.21 -10.66 26.80
C LEU A 729 -51.58 -10.07 28.18
N ASN A 730 -52.84 -10.17 28.64
CA ASN A 730 -53.23 -9.59 29.94
C ASN A 730 -52.45 -10.22 31.09
N VAL A 731 -52.10 -11.51 30.96
CA VAL A 731 -51.06 -12.16 31.76
C VAL A 731 -49.86 -12.39 30.85
N PRO A 732 -48.72 -11.71 31.07
CA PRO A 732 -47.53 -11.90 30.25
C PRO A 732 -47.15 -13.37 30.14
N LEU A 733 -46.93 -13.82 28.91
CA LEU A 733 -46.52 -15.19 28.61
C LEU A 733 -45.12 -15.16 28.03
N SER A 734 -44.20 -15.83 28.72
CA SER A 734 -42.86 -16.09 28.23
C SER A 734 -42.67 -17.59 28.06
N VAL A 735 -41.95 -17.98 27.00
CA VAL A 735 -41.66 -19.38 26.67
C VAL A 735 -40.17 -19.52 26.43
N THR A 736 -39.53 -20.48 27.10
CA THR A 736 -38.12 -20.79 26.89
C THR A 736 -38.01 -22.02 26.00
N THR A 737 -37.26 -21.92 24.90
CA THR A 737 -36.93 -23.05 24.04
C THR A 737 -36.01 -24.03 24.76
N ASP A 738 -36.07 -25.31 24.41
CA ASP A 738 -35.14 -26.31 24.95
C ASP A 738 -33.76 -26.26 24.26
N ILE A 739 -32.88 -27.23 24.59
CA ILE A 739 -31.55 -27.35 23.99
C ILE A 739 -31.59 -27.57 22.46
N ASN A 740 -32.68 -28.11 21.93
CA ASN A 740 -32.87 -28.33 20.49
C ASN A 740 -33.55 -27.15 19.78
N GLY A 741 -33.81 -26.06 20.51
CA GLY A 741 -34.54 -24.92 19.98
C GLY A 741 -36.05 -25.11 19.95
N ASP A 742 -36.58 -26.20 20.49
CA ASP A 742 -38.01 -26.48 20.46
C ASP A 742 -38.72 -25.69 21.56
N GLY A 743 -39.72 -24.90 21.17
CA GLY A 743 -40.54 -24.08 22.06
C GLY A 743 -42.04 -24.33 21.85
N GLN A 744 -42.83 -24.11 22.89
CA GLN A 744 -44.29 -24.18 22.80
C GLN A 744 -44.94 -23.06 23.64
N ALA A 745 -45.55 -22.10 22.96
CA ALA A 745 -46.39 -21.09 23.58
C ALA A 745 -47.82 -21.62 23.73
N ILE A 746 -48.37 -21.58 24.95
CA ILE A 746 -49.77 -21.94 25.22
C ILE A 746 -50.54 -20.68 25.61
N ILE A 747 -51.26 -20.10 24.64
CA ILE A 747 -52.10 -18.92 24.84
C ILE A 747 -53.39 -19.33 25.56
N PRO A 748 -53.71 -18.75 26.73
CA PRO A 748 -54.91 -19.10 27.50
C PRO A 748 -56.20 -18.88 26.71
N ALA A 749 -57.23 -19.68 26.97
CA ALA A 749 -58.52 -19.58 26.27
C ALA A 749 -59.18 -18.18 26.38
N ALA A 750 -58.95 -17.47 27.49
CA ALA A 750 -59.44 -16.10 27.71
C ALA A 750 -58.74 -15.05 26.82
N GLU A 751 -57.56 -15.38 26.29
CA GLU A 751 -56.76 -14.56 25.38
C GLU A 751 -56.89 -15.02 23.92
N ALA A 752 -57.70 -16.05 23.67
CA ALA A 752 -57.88 -16.72 22.39
C ALA A 752 -59.36 -16.80 21.98
N SER A 753 -60.18 -15.82 22.37
CA SER A 753 -61.64 -15.90 22.25
C SER A 753 -62.21 -15.25 20.99
N ASP A 754 -61.46 -14.38 20.32
CA ASP A 754 -61.95 -13.65 19.16
C ASP A 754 -61.83 -14.45 17.85
N LEU A 755 -62.64 -14.07 16.86
CA LEU A 755 -62.71 -14.73 15.55
C LEU A 755 -61.43 -14.56 14.70
N LYS A 756 -60.63 -13.53 14.97
CA LYS A 756 -59.35 -13.25 14.32
C LYS A 756 -58.41 -12.59 15.32
N GLU A 757 -57.34 -13.28 15.65
CA GLU A 757 -56.27 -12.77 16.52
C GLU A 757 -54.93 -13.22 15.92
N PHE A 758 -53.94 -12.34 16.04
CA PHE A 758 -52.58 -12.57 15.56
C PHE A 758 -51.67 -12.57 16.78
N TYR A 759 -50.81 -13.59 16.87
CA TYR A 759 -49.80 -13.67 17.93
C TYR A 759 -48.42 -13.51 17.32
N ARG A 760 -47.53 -12.84 18.03
CA ARG A 760 -46.12 -12.71 17.70
C ARG A 760 -45.30 -13.33 18.83
N ILE A 761 -44.32 -14.13 18.44
CA ILE A 761 -43.29 -14.66 19.33
C ILE A 761 -42.05 -13.85 19.00
N GLU A 762 -41.44 -13.22 19.99
CA GLU A 762 -40.30 -12.33 19.83
C GLU A 762 -39.35 -12.50 21.02
N GLU A 763 -38.04 -12.39 20.78
CA GLU A 763 -37.01 -12.51 21.83
C GLU A 763 -37.09 -11.34 22.82
#